data_AF-A0AAN9M6S3-F1
#
_entry.id   AF-A0AAN9M6S3-F1
#
_cell.length_a   1.000
_cell.length_b   1.000
_cell.length_c   1.000
_cell.angle_alpha   90.00
_cell.angle_beta   90.00
_cell.angle_gamma   90.00
#
_symmetry.space_group_name_H-M   'P 1'
#
loop_
_entity.id
_entity.type
_entity.pdbx_description
1 polymer ?
#
loop_
_entity_poly.entity_id
_entity_poly.type
_entity_poly.pdbx_seq_one_letter_code
_entity_poly.pdbx_strand_id
1 'polypeptide(L)'
;MEETAQQIKRPFGIPEKPEFTVGLDVPLSKLKMNVLREGVSVIVLTGLGGSGKTTLATMLCWDEQVMGKFKENILFVTFSKAPNLKIIVEKLLEHFGYEVPEFQSDGDAIHQLVLLPRKIDANPMLLVLDDVWPGSVAVVEKLKFQILDYKILVTSRVAFPRLCTSLVLKPLVPEDAITLFRHHAFLERGSSNIPDEDLVQKVVRHCKGSPIAIKVIGRSLSNQCIELWQKMVEELSQGHSILDSNTELLTSIQKILDVLEDNPIIKECFMDLALFPQQQRIPVAALIDMWGELYGLDKYGVKAIAIVNRLDSMNLANVLVTSNQAQIELRKRLIIDIDETKPEGCLGKKQQGMMIRTLSQKTQKIAARTLSISTDETCTTYWSHLQPAQAGVLILNIRTNQYSFPKFLKETSKLKVLIVMNYGFHPCELIDFDLLGSLSVLTRMRLERISIPSFVTLKNLKKLSLYLCDTRQAFLNSNMLISDAFPNLEDLSIEYSKYMVELPKGLCNITSLKMLSISNCHKLSTLPQEIGNLENLKFLRLSSCTDLEGIPHSVGRLSNLRHMDISHCINLPKLPEEFGNLCNLRILYMTSCARCELPSSIINLKNLKEVVCDEETAVSWETFKPMLPNLKIDVPQLDVNLNWLHAIHS
;
A
#
# COMPACT_ATOMS: atom_id res chain seq x y z
N MET A 1 14.62 10.05 -29.97
CA MET A 1 15.87 9.36 -29.61
C MET A 1 15.78 9.11 -28.11
N GLU A 2 15.69 7.83 -27.76
CA GLU A 2 15.39 7.24 -26.44
C GLU A 2 14.09 7.70 -25.75
N GLU A 3 12.99 7.06 -26.15
CA GLU A 3 11.73 7.02 -25.41
C GLU A 3 11.95 6.28 -24.07
N THR A 4 11.98 7.01 -22.96
CA THR A 4 11.74 6.45 -21.63
C THR A 4 10.26 6.07 -21.50
N ALA A 5 9.88 4.96 -22.14
CA ALA A 5 8.61 4.30 -21.85
C ALA A 5 8.61 3.92 -20.38
N GLN A 6 7.66 4.48 -19.63
CA GLN A 6 7.28 3.98 -18.31
C GLN A 6 7.12 2.46 -18.42
N GLN A 7 8.00 1.69 -17.76
CA GLN A 7 7.73 0.27 -17.55
C GLN A 7 6.46 0.18 -16.71
N ILE A 8 5.33 -0.03 -17.39
CA ILE A 8 4.14 -0.59 -16.79
C ILE A 8 4.63 -1.85 -16.06
N LYS A 9 4.66 -1.84 -14.73
CA LYS A 9 5.07 -3.01 -13.93
C LYS A 9 4.18 -4.18 -14.37
N ARG A 10 4.72 -5.08 -15.19
CA ARG A 10 4.02 -6.27 -15.68
C ARG A 10 3.53 -7.07 -14.44
N PRO A 11 2.36 -7.74 -14.49
CA PRO A 11 1.71 -8.32 -13.31
C PRO A 11 2.55 -9.31 -12.50
N PHE A 12 3.55 -9.92 -13.16
CA PHE A 12 4.46 -10.94 -12.63
C PHE A 12 5.94 -10.60 -12.83
N GLY A 13 6.27 -9.30 -12.82
CA GLY A 13 7.66 -8.86 -12.85
C GLY A 13 8.47 -9.41 -11.67
N ILE A 14 9.76 -9.62 -11.91
CA ILE A 14 10.71 -10.05 -10.87
C ILE A 14 10.74 -8.97 -9.75
N PRO A 15 10.70 -9.36 -8.46
CA PRO A 15 10.89 -8.42 -7.37
C PRO A 15 12.23 -7.67 -7.47
N GLU A 16 12.33 -6.50 -6.85
CA GLU A 16 13.57 -5.72 -6.85
C GLU A 16 14.75 -6.52 -6.30
N LYS A 17 15.92 -6.33 -6.91
CA LYS A 17 17.13 -7.06 -6.53
C LYS A 17 17.48 -6.72 -5.06
N PRO A 18 17.73 -7.71 -4.19
CA PRO A 18 18.10 -7.45 -2.81
C PRO A 18 19.38 -6.63 -2.74
N GLU A 19 19.38 -5.55 -1.95
CA GLU A 19 20.54 -4.66 -1.79
C GLU A 19 21.74 -5.35 -1.14
N PHE A 20 21.47 -6.20 -0.14
CA PHE A 20 22.50 -6.92 0.61
C PHE A 20 22.05 -8.34 0.95
N THR A 21 22.93 -9.32 0.70
CA THR A 21 22.72 -10.73 1.01
C THR A 21 24.01 -11.36 1.52
N VAL A 22 23.88 -12.42 2.32
CA VAL A 22 25.00 -13.16 2.89
C VAL A 22 24.61 -14.63 3.08
N GLY A 23 25.56 -15.56 2.93
CA GLY A 23 25.36 -16.99 3.16
C GLY A 23 24.48 -17.71 2.11
N LEU A 24 24.16 -17.04 0.99
CA LEU A 24 23.25 -17.57 -0.03
C LEU A 24 23.97 -18.13 -1.28
N ASP A 25 25.29 -17.99 -1.40
CA ASP A 25 26.05 -18.39 -2.59
C ASP A 25 25.96 -19.89 -2.89
N VAL A 26 26.10 -20.72 -1.85
CA VAL A 26 26.02 -22.19 -1.98
C VAL A 26 24.59 -22.66 -2.29
N PRO A 27 23.54 -22.22 -1.56
CA PRO A 27 22.15 -22.48 -1.94
C PRO A 27 21.81 -22.02 -3.37
N LEU A 28 22.26 -20.83 -3.76
CA LEU A 28 22.02 -20.27 -5.09
C LEU A 28 22.67 -21.13 -6.18
N SER A 29 23.92 -21.53 -6.00
CA SER A 29 24.63 -22.40 -6.93
C SER A 29 23.92 -23.74 -7.13
N LYS A 30 23.43 -24.35 -6.03
CA LYS A 30 22.64 -25.60 -6.10
C LYS A 30 21.32 -25.40 -6.81
N LEU A 31 20.64 -24.28 -6.59
CA LEU A 31 19.37 -23.97 -7.24
C LEU A 31 19.57 -23.73 -8.74
N LYS A 32 20.60 -22.97 -9.11
CA LYS A 32 21.03 -22.73 -10.50
C LYS A 32 21.28 -24.04 -11.25
N MET A 33 22.04 -24.96 -10.64
CA MET A 33 22.32 -26.27 -11.25
C MET A 33 21.07 -27.09 -11.57
N ASN A 34 19.97 -26.92 -10.83
CA ASN A 34 18.71 -27.61 -11.10
C ASN A 34 17.86 -26.87 -12.15
N VAL A 35 17.83 -25.54 -12.09
CA VAL A 35 17.02 -24.69 -12.97
C VAL A 35 17.59 -24.62 -14.39
N LEU A 36 18.92 -24.65 -14.55
CA LEU A 36 19.56 -24.56 -15.87
C LEU A 36 19.52 -25.87 -16.67
N ARG A 37 19.24 -27.02 -16.04
CA ARG A 37 19.06 -28.30 -16.74
C ARG A 37 17.93 -28.21 -17.78
N GLU A 38 18.08 -28.90 -18.90
CA GLU A 38 17.03 -28.95 -19.93
C GLU A 38 15.79 -29.74 -19.46
N GLY A 39 14.67 -29.55 -20.16
CA GLY A 39 13.42 -30.28 -19.94
C GLY A 39 12.51 -29.68 -18.87
N VAL A 40 11.54 -30.45 -18.39
CA VAL A 40 10.54 -29.97 -17.43
C VAL A 40 10.89 -30.40 -16.02
N SER A 41 10.91 -29.44 -15.08
CA SER A 41 11.07 -29.78 -13.66
C SER A 41 10.36 -28.79 -12.74
N VAL A 42 9.72 -29.32 -11.71
CA VAL A 42 9.28 -28.56 -10.54
C VAL A 42 10.37 -28.68 -9.48
N ILE A 43 10.70 -27.61 -8.77
CA ILE A 43 11.71 -27.57 -7.71
C ILE A 43 11.06 -26.92 -6.50
N VAL A 44 11.15 -27.55 -5.33
CA VAL A 44 10.56 -27.01 -4.10
C VAL A 44 11.68 -26.50 -3.17
N LEU A 45 11.73 -25.19 -2.94
CA LEU A 45 12.57 -24.56 -1.94
C LEU A 45 11.80 -24.48 -0.62
N THR A 46 12.24 -25.24 0.37
CA THR A 46 11.61 -25.36 1.69
C THR A 46 12.46 -24.71 2.77
N GLY A 47 11.84 -24.23 3.85
CA GLY A 47 12.56 -23.61 4.96
C GLY A 47 11.62 -22.85 5.90
N LEU A 48 12.08 -22.59 7.12
CA LEU A 48 11.30 -21.89 8.16
C LEU A 48 10.83 -20.49 7.71
N GLY A 49 9.82 -19.93 8.39
CA GLY A 49 9.42 -18.53 8.19
C GLY A 49 10.63 -17.60 8.31
N GLY A 50 10.72 -16.59 7.44
CA GLY A 50 11.80 -15.60 7.49
C GLY A 50 13.22 -16.10 7.14
N SER A 51 13.38 -17.34 6.69
CA SER A 51 14.70 -17.94 6.39
C SER A 51 15.37 -17.41 5.12
N GLY A 52 14.73 -16.52 4.36
CA GLY A 52 15.29 -15.95 3.12
C GLY A 52 14.94 -16.69 1.83
N LYS A 53 13.88 -17.52 1.82
CA LYS A 53 13.45 -18.27 0.62
C LYS A 53 13.11 -17.36 -0.56
N THR A 54 12.24 -16.37 -0.33
CA THR A 54 11.87 -15.36 -1.32
C THR A 54 13.10 -14.61 -1.80
N THR A 55 14.00 -14.21 -0.89
CA THR A 55 15.27 -13.55 -1.24
C THR A 55 16.14 -14.41 -2.17
N LEU A 56 16.28 -15.71 -1.87
CA LEU A 56 17.04 -16.63 -2.71
C LEU A 56 16.40 -16.85 -4.09
N ALA A 57 15.07 -16.96 -4.14
CA ALA A 57 14.33 -17.07 -5.40
C ALA A 57 14.45 -15.79 -6.25
N THR A 58 14.38 -14.60 -5.63
CA THR A 58 14.63 -13.33 -6.30
C THR A 58 16.07 -13.23 -6.82
N MET A 59 17.07 -13.61 -6.03
CA MET A 59 18.47 -13.64 -6.48
C MET A 59 18.67 -14.54 -7.70
N LEU A 60 18.03 -15.71 -7.73
CA LEU A 60 18.07 -16.62 -8.87
C LEU A 60 17.53 -15.96 -10.13
N CYS A 61 16.41 -15.23 -10.03
CA CYS A 61 15.80 -14.54 -11.18
C CYS A 61 16.71 -13.44 -11.77
N TRP A 62 17.56 -12.81 -10.94
CA TRP A 62 18.51 -11.78 -11.36
C TRP A 62 19.90 -12.32 -11.73
N ASP A 63 20.10 -13.64 -11.71
CA ASP A 63 21.37 -14.25 -12.08
C ASP A 63 21.58 -14.19 -13.61
N GLU A 64 22.78 -13.79 -14.04
CA GLU A 64 23.09 -13.57 -15.46
C GLU A 64 22.88 -14.82 -16.33
N GLN A 65 23.17 -16.01 -15.82
CA GLN A 65 23.00 -17.26 -16.60
C GLN A 65 21.51 -17.64 -16.70
N VAL A 66 20.75 -17.40 -15.63
CA VAL A 66 19.30 -17.63 -15.61
C VAL A 66 18.60 -16.63 -16.52
N MET A 67 18.93 -15.34 -16.43
CA MET A 67 18.42 -14.32 -17.35
C MET A 67 18.85 -14.61 -18.80
N GLY A 68 20.06 -15.10 -19.03
CA GLY A 68 20.51 -15.51 -20.36
C GLY A 68 19.66 -16.64 -20.97
N LYS A 69 19.28 -17.65 -20.17
CA LYS A 69 18.48 -18.79 -20.61
C LYS A 69 17.00 -18.44 -20.82
N PHE A 70 16.39 -17.75 -19.85
CA PHE A 70 14.94 -17.53 -19.80
C PHE A 70 14.51 -16.13 -20.31
N LYS A 71 15.43 -15.17 -20.41
CA LYS A 71 15.19 -13.79 -20.89
C LYS A 71 13.99 -13.15 -20.17
N GLU A 72 13.01 -12.64 -20.92
CA GLU A 72 11.78 -12.04 -20.38
C GLU A 72 10.74 -13.07 -19.89
N ASN A 73 10.97 -14.38 -20.06
CA ASN A 73 10.05 -15.44 -19.65
C ASN A 73 10.27 -15.89 -18.19
N ILE A 74 10.72 -14.97 -17.33
CA ILE A 74 10.83 -15.18 -15.88
C ILE A 74 9.63 -14.52 -15.21
N LEU A 75 8.76 -15.34 -14.64
CA LEU A 75 7.50 -14.90 -14.06
C LEU A 75 7.52 -15.15 -12.54
N PHE A 76 7.28 -14.11 -11.75
CA PHE A 76 7.25 -14.21 -10.29
C PHE A 76 5.83 -14.00 -9.76
N VAL A 77 5.30 -15.04 -9.11
CA VAL A 77 3.91 -15.09 -8.63
C VAL A 77 3.88 -15.38 -7.14
N THR A 78 3.37 -14.48 -6.34
CA THR A 78 3.13 -14.72 -4.90
C THR A 78 1.80 -15.43 -4.70
N PHE A 79 1.82 -16.59 -4.02
CA PHE A 79 0.67 -17.42 -3.74
C PHE A 79 -0.01 -17.02 -2.43
N SER A 80 -1.34 -16.94 -2.48
CA SER A 80 -2.16 -16.84 -1.28
C SER A 80 -2.58 -18.23 -0.78
N LYS A 81 -3.04 -18.34 0.46
CA LYS A 81 -3.50 -19.60 1.07
C LYS A 81 -4.57 -20.36 0.26
N ALA A 82 -5.39 -19.65 -0.51
CA ALA A 82 -6.40 -20.22 -1.40
C ALA A 82 -6.31 -19.51 -2.77
N PRO A 83 -5.34 -19.88 -3.62
CA PRO A 83 -5.14 -19.21 -4.89
C PRO A 83 -6.20 -19.66 -5.90
N ASN A 84 -6.73 -18.71 -6.68
CA ASN A 84 -7.62 -19.01 -7.80
C ASN A 84 -6.80 -19.18 -9.07
N LEU A 85 -6.95 -20.36 -9.71
CA LEU A 85 -6.26 -20.68 -10.95
C LEU A 85 -6.63 -19.68 -12.06
N LYS A 86 -7.91 -19.30 -12.19
CA LYS A 86 -8.38 -18.38 -13.22
C LYS A 86 -7.60 -17.06 -13.17
N ILE A 87 -7.50 -16.44 -12.00
CA ILE A 87 -6.76 -15.18 -11.82
C ILE A 87 -5.28 -15.32 -12.15
N ILE A 88 -4.66 -16.45 -11.80
CA ILE A 88 -3.26 -16.71 -12.17
C ILE A 88 -3.14 -16.74 -13.69
N VAL A 89 -4.02 -17.44 -14.39
CA VAL A 89 -4.04 -17.52 -15.86
C VAL A 89 -4.33 -16.17 -16.51
N GLU A 90 -5.31 -15.42 -16.00
CA GLU A 90 -5.63 -14.06 -16.47
C GLU A 90 -4.40 -13.16 -16.43
N LYS A 91 -3.71 -13.12 -15.29
CA LYS A 91 -2.49 -12.33 -15.12
C LYS A 91 -1.33 -12.83 -15.99
N LEU A 92 -1.26 -14.14 -16.27
CA LEU A 92 -0.25 -14.71 -17.15
C LEU A 92 -0.48 -14.21 -18.58
N LEU A 93 -1.72 -14.26 -19.06
CA LEU A 93 -2.10 -13.75 -20.38
C LEU A 93 -1.82 -12.25 -20.52
N GLU A 94 -2.16 -11.46 -19.51
CA GLU A 94 -1.89 -10.01 -19.47
C GLU A 94 -0.37 -9.72 -19.49
N HIS A 95 0.44 -10.51 -18.77
CA HIS A 95 1.90 -10.32 -18.75
C HIS A 95 2.50 -10.41 -20.16
N PHE A 96 1.98 -11.31 -20.99
CA PHE A 96 2.39 -11.45 -22.38
C PHE A 96 1.62 -10.54 -23.36
N GLY A 97 0.76 -9.65 -22.86
CA GLY A 97 0.05 -8.66 -23.67
C GLY A 97 -1.15 -9.20 -24.46
N TYR A 98 -1.73 -10.33 -24.04
CA TYR A 98 -2.90 -10.90 -24.72
C TYR A 98 -4.23 -10.41 -24.12
N GLU A 99 -5.28 -10.40 -24.95
CA GLU A 99 -6.65 -10.22 -24.45
C GLU A 99 -7.03 -11.34 -23.48
N VAL A 100 -7.58 -10.94 -22.34
CA VAL A 100 -7.97 -11.85 -21.26
C VAL A 100 -9.45 -12.22 -21.43
N PRO A 101 -9.79 -13.48 -21.73
CA PRO A 101 -11.17 -13.92 -21.82
C PRO A 101 -11.80 -14.11 -20.44
N GLU A 102 -13.12 -13.98 -20.35
CA GLU A 102 -13.85 -14.24 -19.11
C GLU A 102 -13.96 -15.76 -18.85
N PHE A 103 -13.37 -16.23 -17.74
CA PHE A 103 -13.30 -17.66 -17.44
C PHE A 103 -14.50 -18.17 -16.64
N GLN A 104 -15.35 -19.01 -17.24
CA GLN A 104 -16.49 -19.61 -16.56
C GLN A 104 -16.08 -20.79 -15.65
N SER A 105 -15.03 -21.54 -16.00
CA SER A 105 -14.54 -22.69 -15.23
C SER A 105 -13.01 -22.75 -15.13
N ASP A 106 -12.48 -23.56 -14.20
CA ASP A 106 -11.05 -23.89 -14.14
C ASP A 106 -10.56 -24.59 -15.43
N GLY A 107 -11.45 -25.33 -16.09
CA GLY A 107 -11.15 -26.02 -17.36
C GLY A 107 -10.83 -25.04 -18.48
N ASP A 108 -11.55 -23.93 -18.56
CA ASP A 108 -11.33 -22.87 -19.56
C ASP A 108 -9.96 -22.20 -19.35
N ALA A 109 -9.60 -21.95 -18.09
CA ALA A 109 -8.30 -21.40 -17.71
C ALA A 109 -7.16 -22.35 -18.07
N ILE A 110 -7.30 -23.65 -17.77
CA ILE A 110 -6.33 -24.68 -18.18
C ILE A 110 -6.20 -24.75 -19.70
N HIS A 111 -7.30 -24.67 -20.43
CA HIS A 111 -7.27 -24.67 -21.89
C HIS A 111 -6.48 -23.47 -22.46
N GLN A 112 -6.61 -22.28 -21.86
CA GLN A 112 -5.80 -21.12 -22.27
C GLN A 112 -4.31 -21.28 -21.89
N LEU A 113 -3.98 -21.88 -20.75
CA LEU A 113 -2.59 -22.25 -20.39
C LEU A 113 -1.96 -23.19 -21.42
N VAL A 114 -2.75 -24.12 -21.96
CA VAL A 114 -2.32 -25.04 -23.01
C VAL A 114 -2.08 -24.32 -24.34
N LEU A 115 -2.78 -23.22 -24.62
CA LEU A 115 -2.64 -22.43 -25.85
C LEU A 115 -1.56 -21.35 -25.78
N LEU A 116 -1.17 -20.88 -24.59
CA LEU A 116 -0.10 -19.92 -24.35
C LEU A 116 1.20 -20.21 -25.14
N PRO A 117 1.70 -21.46 -25.20
CA PRO A 117 2.90 -21.84 -25.95
C PRO A 117 2.83 -21.59 -27.47
N ARG A 118 1.64 -21.50 -28.07
CA ARG A 118 1.50 -21.15 -29.50
C ARG A 118 1.76 -19.67 -29.78
N LYS A 119 1.84 -18.86 -28.72
CA LYS A 119 1.94 -17.40 -28.78
C LYS A 119 3.26 -16.85 -28.20
N ILE A 120 3.91 -17.61 -27.33
CA ILE A 120 5.25 -17.32 -26.80
C ILE A 120 6.26 -17.90 -27.79
N ASP A 121 7.29 -17.14 -28.17
CA ASP A 121 8.45 -17.68 -28.90
C ASP A 121 8.98 -18.93 -28.15
N ALA A 122 9.51 -19.94 -28.84
CA ALA A 122 9.92 -21.25 -28.28
C ALA A 122 11.03 -21.21 -27.19
N ASN A 123 11.30 -20.05 -26.61
CA ASN A 123 12.18 -19.79 -25.49
C ASN A 123 11.72 -20.55 -24.23
N PRO A 124 12.67 -21.06 -23.41
CA PRO A 124 12.38 -21.65 -22.11
C PRO A 124 11.65 -20.67 -21.17
N MET A 125 10.90 -21.21 -20.20
CA MET A 125 10.17 -20.40 -19.20
C MET A 125 10.52 -20.78 -17.76
N LEU A 126 10.65 -19.78 -16.88
CA LEU A 126 10.81 -19.98 -15.43
C LEU A 126 9.64 -19.32 -14.70
N LEU A 127 8.83 -20.14 -14.03
CA LEU A 127 7.71 -19.69 -13.20
C LEU A 127 8.08 -19.88 -11.72
N VAL A 128 8.21 -18.78 -10.99
CA VAL A 128 8.44 -18.76 -9.54
C VAL A 128 7.11 -18.59 -8.83
N LEU A 129 6.74 -19.57 -8.02
CA LEU A 129 5.55 -19.59 -7.17
C LEU A 129 6.01 -19.40 -5.73
N ASP A 130 5.93 -18.17 -5.24
CA ASP A 130 6.41 -17.79 -3.93
C ASP A 130 5.32 -18.00 -2.85
N ASP A 131 5.70 -18.58 -1.71
CA ASP A 131 4.85 -18.82 -0.54
C ASP A 131 3.65 -19.75 -0.79
N VAL A 132 3.88 -20.91 -1.41
CA VAL A 132 2.84 -21.92 -1.69
C VAL A 132 2.45 -22.67 -0.41
N TRP A 133 1.14 -22.77 -0.18
CA TRP A 133 0.54 -23.43 0.99
C TRP A 133 0.16 -24.89 0.69
N PRO A 134 0.14 -25.79 1.69
CA PRO A 134 -0.23 -27.19 1.49
C PRO A 134 -1.60 -27.40 0.82
N GLY A 135 -2.60 -26.57 1.15
CA GLY A 135 -3.93 -26.63 0.54
C GLY A 135 -3.98 -26.16 -0.92
N SER A 136 -2.92 -25.53 -1.43
CA SER A 136 -2.86 -24.95 -2.78
C SER A 136 -2.03 -25.75 -3.77
N VAL A 137 -1.44 -26.88 -3.34
CA VAL A 137 -0.58 -27.73 -4.18
C VAL A 137 -1.31 -28.23 -5.43
N ALA A 138 -2.61 -28.53 -5.33
CA ALA A 138 -3.42 -28.95 -6.47
C ALA A 138 -3.48 -27.90 -7.59
N VAL A 139 -3.37 -26.60 -7.28
CA VAL A 139 -3.31 -25.52 -8.28
C VAL A 139 -1.96 -25.56 -9.00
N VAL A 140 -0.87 -25.79 -8.26
CA VAL A 140 0.48 -25.94 -8.84
C VAL A 140 0.54 -27.14 -9.79
N GLU A 141 -0.08 -28.26 -9.43
CA GLU A 141 -0.14 -29.47 -10.28
C GLU A 141 -0.93 -29.25 -11.58
N LYS A 142 -1.88 -28.31 -11.60
CA LYS A 142 -2.65 -27.91 -12.79
C LYS A 142 -1.87 -26.95 -13.71
N LEU A 143 -0.85 -26.25 -13.21
CA LEU A 143 -0.02 -25.33 -14.00
C LEU A 143 1.00 -26.10 -14.85
N LYS A 144 0.52 -26.72 -15.93
CA LYS A 144 1.37 -27.41 -16.92
C LYS A 144 1.32 -26.68 -18.25
N PHE A 145 2.49 -26.45 -18.83
CA PHE A 145 2.65 -25.76 -20.11
C PHE A 145 3.04 -26.75 -21.21
N GLN A 146 2.52 -26.58 -22.43
CA GLN A 146 2.97 -27.34 -23.61
C GLN A 146 4.24 -26.72 -24.22
N ILE A 147 5.28 -26.54 -23.41
CA ILE A 147 6.62 -26.06 -23.82
C ILE A 147 7.63 -27.16 -23.47
N LEU A 148 8.64 -27.35 -24.33
CA LEU A 148 9.66 -28.40 -24.15
C LEU A 148 10.58 -28.16 -22.94
N ASP A 149 10.85 -26.90 -22.58
CA ASP A 149 11.70 -26.52 -21.43
C ASP A 149 10.99 -25.47 -20.58
N TYR A 150 10.42 -25.89 -19.45
CA TYR A 150 9.93 -24.97 -18.42
C TYR A 150 10.27 -25.45 -17.02
N LYS A 151 10.48 -24.48 -16.13
CA LYS A 151 10.82 -24.70 -14.73
C LYS A 151 9.77 -24.06 -13.84
N ILE A 152 9.34 -24.78 -12.81
CA ILE A 152 8.49 -24.22 -11.76
C ILE A 152 9.29 -24.25 -10.46
N LEU A 153 9.67 -23.08 -9.95
CA LEU A 153 10.28 -22.95 -8.63
C LEU A 153 9.20 -22.62 -7.61
N VAL A 154 8.97 -23.51 -6.65
CA VAL A 154 8.01 -23.33 -5.57
C VAL A 154 8.75 -22.98 -4.29
N THR A 155 8.46 -21.86 -3.66
CA THR A 155 8.92 -21.62 -2.28
C THR A 155 7.80 -21.99 -1.30
N SER A 156 8.15 -22.68 -0.20
CA SER A 156 7.17 -23.05 0.83
C SER A 156 7.82 -23.24 2.19
N ARG A 157 7.01 -23.20 3.26
CA ARG A 157 7.43 -23.56 4.62
C ARG A 157 7.46 -25.05 4.84
N VAL A 158 6.68 -25.80 4.07
CA VAL A 158 6.49 -27.24 4.22
C VAL A 158 7.01 -27.93 2.97
N ALA A 159 7.62 -29.11 3.15
CA ALA A 159 7.97 -29.94 2.02
C ALA A 159 6.70 -30.54 1.37
N PHE A 160 6.71 -30.64 0.05
CA PHE A 160 5.67 -31.30 -0.72
C PHE A 160 6.23 -32.58 -1.32
N PRO A 161 6.10 -33.75 -0.66
CA PRO A 161 6.68 -35.01 -1.14
C PRO A 161 6.18 -35.42 -2.54
N ARG A 162 5.01 -34.91 -2.95
CA ARG A 162 4.40 -35.14 -4.27
C ARG A 162 5.07 -34.36 -5.40
N LEU A 163 5.80 -33.29 -5.09
CA LEU A 163 6.55 -32.49 -6.04
C LEU A 163 8.04 -32.89 -5.96
N CYS A 164 8.64 -33.28 -7.08
CA CYS A 164 9.99 -33.85 -7.09
C CYS A 164 11.09 -32.77 -6.88
N THR A 165 12.10 -33.09 -6.07
CA THR A 165 13.27 -32.25 -5.69
C THR A 165 12.97 -31.15 -4.66
N SER A 166 13.21 -31.45 -3.38
CA SER A 166 13.15 -30.48 -2.28
C SER A 166 14.56 -30.00 -1.91
N LEU A 167 14.79 -28.70 -1.96
CA LEU A 167 15.97 -28.03 -1.40
C LEU A 167 15.56 -27.39 -0.07
N VAL A 168 16.25 -27.74 1.02
CA VAL A 168 15.99 -27.15 2.34
C VAL A 168 16.96 -26.00 2.59
N LEU A 169 16.43 -24.79 2.80
CA LEU A 169 17.18 -23.62 3.22
C LEU A 169 17.37 -23.65 4.74
N LYS A 170 18.63 -23.73 5.16
CA LYS A 170 19.02 -23.76 6.57
C LYS A 170 19.16 -22.33 7.14
N PRO A 171 19.07 -22.16 8.47
CA PRO A 171 19.44 -20.92 9.13
C PRO A 171 20.87 -20.49 8.81
N LEU A 172 21.15 -19.18 8.93
CA LEU A 172 22.49 -18.63 8.73
C LEU A 172 23.48 -19.19 9.73
N VAL A 173 24.70 -19.45 9.27
CA VAL A 173 25.82 -19.78 10.16
C VAL A 173 26.21 -18.54 10.98
N PRO A 174 26.84 -18.70 12.17
CA PRO A 174 27.14 -17.58 13.07
C PRO A 174 27.88 -16.42 12.40
N GLU A 175 28.86 -16.70 11.54
CA GLU A 175 29.65 -15.66 10.84
C GLU A 175 28.80 -14.81 9.89
N ASP A 176 27.96 -15.47 9.09
CA ASP A 176 27.02 -14.81 8.17
C ASP A 176 25.95 -14.03 8.96
N ALA A 177 25.50 -14.58 10.08
CA ALA A 177 24.53 -13.95 10.96
C ALA A 177 25.08 -12.66 11.59
N ILE A 178 26.33 -12.66 12.05
CA ILE A 178 27.02 -11.47 12.59
C ILE A 178 27.23 -10.44 11.47
N THR A 179 27.62 -10.89 10.28
CA THR A 179 27.81 -10.02 9.11
C THR A 179 26.51 -9.32 8.74
N LEU A 180 25.39 -10.07 8.67
CA LEU A 180 24.06 -9.52 8.42
C LEU A 180 23.64 -8.54 9.52
N PHE A 181 23.90 -8.89 10.78
CA PHE A 181 23.57 -8.04 11.92
C PHE A 181 24.30 -6.69 11.86
N ARG A 182 25.62 -6.71 11.63
CA ARG A 182 26.45 -5.49 11.54
C ARG A 182 26.00 -4.56 10.43
N HIS A 183 25.66 -5.13 9.26
CA HIS A 183 25.13 -4.37 8.14
C HIS A 183 23.84 -3.62 8.53
N HIS A 184 22.90 -4.29 9.21
CA HIS A 184 21.63 -3.69 9.58
C HIS A 184 21.65 -2.83 10.85
N ALA A 185 22.59 -3.08 11.77
CA ALA A 185 22.82 -2.24 12.95
C ALA A 185 23.62 -0.97 12.65
N PHE A 186 24.02 -0.77 11.38
CA PHE A 186 24.80 0.38 10.92
C PHE A 186 26.08 0.61 11.76
N LEU A 187 26.76 -0.48 12.11
CA LEU A 187 28.05 -0.42 12.82
C LEU A 187 29.17 -0.04 11.83
N GLU A 188 29.08 1.13 11.22
CA GLU A 188 30.21 1.74 10.52
C GLU A 188 31.21 2.33 11.53
N ARG A 189 32.50 2.29 11.18
CA ARG A 189 33.59 2.80 12.03
C ARG A 189 33.48 4.32 12.18
N GLY A 190 32.71 4.78 13.16
CA GLY A 190 32.55 6.21 13.43
C GLY A 190 31.50 6.56 14.50
N SER A 191 30.67 5.62 14.94
CA SER A 191 29.73 5.87 16.04
C SER A 191 30.45 5.80 17.40
N SER A 192 30.14 6.73 18.30
CA SER A 192 30.75 6.82 19.64
C SER A 192 30.23 5.77 20.63
N ASN A 193 29.22 4.99 20.24
CA ASN A 193 28.48 4.04 21.09
C ASN A 193 28.52 2.61 20.53
N ILE A 194 29.66 2.18 19.98
CA ILE A 194 29.82 0.81 19.46
C ILE A 194 29.80 -0.17 20.65
N PRO A 195 28.86 -1.12 20.71
CA PRO A 195 28.84 -2.14 21.75
C PRO A 195 30.03 -3.09 21.61
N ASP A 196 30.47 -3.65 22.73
CA ASP A 196 31.53 -4.67 22.73
C ASP A 196 31.12 -5.88 21.88
N GLU A 197 32.10 -6.51 21.25
CA GLU A 197 31.94 -7.64 20.35
C GLU A 197 31.26 -8.83 21.03
N ASP A 198 31.52 -9.03 22.33
CA ASP A 198 30.84 -10.05 23.14
C ASP A 198 29.32 -9.80 23.24
N LEU A 199 28.92 -8.53 23.37
CA LEU A 199 27.51 -8.15 23.45
C LEU A 199 26.80 -8.38 22.10
N VAL A 200 27.45 -8.00 20.99
CA VAL A 200 26.96 -8.27 19.64
C VAL A 200 26.80 -9.78 19.43
N GLN A 201 27.80 -10.58 19.80
CA GLN A 201 27.73 -12.04 19.68
C GLN A 201 26.61 -12.64 20.52
N LYS A 202 26.40 -12.17 21.76
CA LYS A 202 25.29 -12.62 22.62
C LYS A 202 23.94 -12.36 21.96
N VAL A 203 23.70 -11.13 21.48
CA VAL A 203 22.45 -10.79 20.78
C VAL A 203 22.24 -11.68 19.56
N VAL A 204 23.24 -11.80 18.68
CA VAL A 204 23.12 -12.58 17.43
C VAL A 204 22.91 -14.07 17.71
N ARG A 205 23.54 -14.63 18.76
CA ARG A 205 23.32 -16.02 19.18
C ARG A 205 21.85 -16.27 19.54
N HIS A 206 21.17 -15.32 20.18
CA HIS A 206 19.75 -15.44 20.49
C HIS A 206 18.84 -15.41 19.24
N CYS A 207 19.31 -14.83 18.12
CA CYS A 207 18.59 -14.88 16.84
C CYS A 207 18.63 -16.25 16.14
N LYS A 208 19.51 -17.17 16.60
CA LYS A 208 19.70 -18.53 16.08
C LYS A 208 19.78 -18.62 14.54
N GLY A 209 20.43 -17.65 13.92
CA GLY A 209 20.64 -17.62 12.47
C GLY A 209 19.39 -17.29 11.64
N SER A 210 18.30 -16.80 12.25
CA SER A 210 17.12 -16.33 11.53
C SER A 210 17.38 -14.96 10.90
N PRO A 211 17.40 -14.83 9.56
CA PRO A 211 17.68 -13.55 8.90
C PRO A 211 16.68 -12.46 9.30
N ILE A 212 15.39 -12.78 9.41
CA ILE A 212 14.37 -11.77 9.76
C ILE A 212 14.58 -11.25 11.19
N ALA A 213 14.85 -12.13 12.16
CA ALA A 213 15.11 -11.73 13.53
C ALA A 213 16.38 -10.86 13.62
N ILE A 214 17.44 -11.26 12.91
CA ILE A 214 18.69 -10.51 12.84
C ILE A 214 18.47 -9.11 12.27
N LYS A 215 17.71 -8.99 11.17
CA LYS A 215 17.40 -7.71 10.52
C LYS A 215 16.60 -6.77 11.41
N VAL A 216 15.58 -7.30 12.09
CA VAL A 216 14.70 -6.54 12.99
C VAL A 216 15.50 -6.08 14.21
N ILE A 217 16.21 -6.98 14.89
CA ILE A 217 16.98 -6.64 16.10
C ILE A 217 18.12 -5.68 15.74
N GLY A 218 18.86 -5.96 14.66
CA GLY A 218 19.97 -5.12 14.20
C GLY A 218 19.53 -3.67 13.96
N ARG A 219 18.50 -3.44 13.12
CA ARG A 219 18.00 -2.08 12.89
C ARG A 219 17.43 -1.43 14.14
N SER A 220 16.72 -2.19 14.98
CA SER A 220 16.04 -1.61 16.13
C SER A 220 17.02 -1.24 17.27
N LEU A 221 18.17 -1.91 17.36
CA LEU A 221 19.27 -1.55 18.27
C LEU A 221 20.22 -0.49 17.68
N SER A 222 20.10 -0.17 16.38
CA SER A 222 20.88 0.88 15.76
C SER A 222 20.69 2.21 16.49
N ASN A 223 21.80 2.89 16.78
CA ASN A 223 21.86 4.16 17.49
C ASN A 223 21.23 4.16 18.90
N GLN A 224 20.98 2.99 19.50
CA GLN A 224 20.50 2.87 20.88
C GLN A 224 21.65 2.89 21.88
N CYS A 225 21.36 3.27 23.13
CA CYS A 225 22.34 3.27 24.21
C CYS A 225 22.67 1.83 24.67
N ILE A 226 23.87 1.64 25.24
CA ILE A 226 24.37 0.30 25.57
C ILE A 226 23.54 -0.41 26.64
N GLU A 227 22.85 0.34 27.50
CA GLU A 227 21.94 -0.18 28.52
C GLU A 227 20.75 -0.91 27.88
N LEU A 228 20.23 -0.41 26.74
CA LEU A 228 19.17 -1.08 25.99
C LEU A 228 19.66 -2.38 25.33
N TRP A 229 20.93 -2.42 24.89
CA TRP A 229 21.54 -3.65 24.38
C TRP A 229 21.64 -4.72 25.48
N GLN A 230 22.05 -4.34 26.68
CA GLN A 230 22.14 -5.24 27.83
C GLN A 230 20.75 -5.75 28.26
N LYS A 231 19.78 -4.84 28.40
CA LYS A 231 18.37 -5.18 28.69
C LYS A 231 17.81 -6.14 27.64
N MET A 232 18.14 -5.94 26.36
CA MET A 232 17.71 -6.84 25.29
C MET A 232 18.28 -8.25 25.46
N VAL A 233 19.57 -8.38 25.81
CA VAL A 233 20.19 -9.69 26.09
C VAL A 233 19.53 -10.36 27.29
N GLU A 234 19.26 -9.62 28.37
CA GLU A 234 18.57 -10.15 29.55
C GLU A 234 17.19 -10.72 29.19
N GLU A 235 16.36 -9.97 28.47
CA GLU A 235 15.02 -10.40 28.06
C GLU A 235 15.03 -11.59 27.10
N LEU A 236 15.98 -11.62 26.14
CA LEU A 236 16.16 -12.75 25.23
C LEU A 236 16.69 -14.00 25.95
N SER A 237 17.48 -13.82 27.02
CA SER A 237 18.03 -14.92 27.83
C SER A 237 16.98 -15.60 28.74
N GLN A 238 15.92 -14.89 29.13
CA GLN A 238 14.82 -15.44 29.93
C GLN A 238 13.86 -16.36 29.14
N GLY A 239 14.11 -16.62 27.85
CA GLY A 239 13.34 -17.58 27.04
C GLY A 239 13.86 -19.01 27.20
N HIS A 240 12.97 -19.98 27.46
CA HIS A 240 13.35 -21.39 27.47
C HIS A 240 13.91 -21.83 26.11
N SER A 241 14.95 -22.66 26.14
CA SER A 241 15.53 -23.31 24.97
C SER A 241 14.54 -24.28 24.34
N ILE A 242 14.17 -24.06 23.07
CA ILE A 242 14.35 -24.96 21.91
C ILE A 242 13.47 -24.41 20.75
N LEU A 243 14.09 -23.64 19.82
CA LEU A 243 13.43 -23.00 18.66
C LEU A 243 13.20 -24.03 17.56
N ASP A 244 12.25 -24.93 17.78
CA ASP A 244 11.76 -25.87 16.77
C ASP A 244 10.44 -25.40 16.13
N SER A 245 9.91 -24.21 16.49
CA SER A 245 8.60 -23.73 16.05
C SER A 245 8.51 -22.22 15.73
N ASN A 246 7.61 -21.85 14.80
CA ASN A 246 7.31 -20.44 14.43
C ASN A 246 6.81 -19.59 15.63
N THR A 247 6.27 -20.23 16.66
CA THR A 247 5.71 -19.61 17.88
C THR A 247 6.75 -18.90 18.74
N GLU A 248 8.01 -19.32 18.71
CA GLU A 248 9.08 -18.74 19.54
C GLU A 248 9.77 -17.53 18.89
N LEU A 249 9.80 -17.49 17.55
CA LEU A 249 10.23 -16.30 16.82
C LEU A 249 9.31 -15.12 17.13
N LEU A 250 8.00 -15.37 17.22
CA LEU A 250 7.03 -14.38 17.71
C LEU A 250 7.32 -13.91 19.12
N THR A 251 7.59 -14.84 20.04
CA THR A 251 7.84 -14.47 21.45
C THR A 251 9.08 -13.60 21.56
N SER A 252 10.08 -13.87 20.73
CA SER A 252 11.29 -13.05 20.62
C SER A 252 10.97 -11.66 20.06
N ILE A 253 10.23 -11.57 18.95
CA ILE A 253 9.78 -10.27 18.37
C ILE A 253 8.94 -9.46 19.36
N GLN A 254 8.07 -10.12 20.13
CA GLN A 254 7.26 -9.46 21.15
C GLN A 254 8.13 -8.88 22.27
N LYS A 255 9.09 -9.64 22.80
CA LYS A 255 10.04 -9.14 23.79
C LYS A 255 10.87 -7.97 23.26
N ILE A 256 11.26 -8.00 21.98
CA ILE A 256 11.96 -6.91 21.32
C ILE A 256 11.09 -5.65 21.27
N LEU A 257 9.85 -5.77 20.84
CA LEU A 257 8.86 -4.68 20.87
C LEU A 257 8.64 -4.14 22.28
N ASP A 258 8.64 -5.01 23.29
CA ASP A 258 8.47 -4.62 24.68
C ASP A 258 9.66 -3.87 25.28
N VAL A 259 10.87 -4.13 24.80
CA VAL A 259 12.09 -3.43 25.23
C VAL A 259 12.30 -2.12 24.49
N LEU A 260 11.96 -2.07 23.20
CA LEU A 260 12.37 -0.96 22.31
C LEU A 260 11.32 0.11 22.12
N GLU A 261 10.07 -0.17 22.49
CA GLU A 261 8.98 0.79 22.36
C GLU A 261 8.17 0.83 23.66
N ASP A 262 8.28 1.93 24.39
CA ASP A 262 7.49 2.15 25.60
C ASP A 262 6.11 2.74 25.26
N ASN A 263 5.92 3.27 24.05
CA ASN A 263 4.66 3.88 23.66
C ASN A 263 3.60 2.81 23.33
N PRO A 264 2.54 2.66 24.15
CA PRO A 264 1.52 1.64 23.92
C PRO A 264 0.76 1.87 22.61
N ILE A 265 0.64 3.12 22.14
CA ILE A 265 -0.06 3.44 20.89
C ILE A 265 0.69 2.87 19.69
N ILE A 266 2.03 2.91 19.68
CA ILE A 266 2.83 2.37 18.57
C ILE A 266 2.68 0.85 18.48
N LYS A 267 2.65 0.16 19.62
CA LYS A 267 2.36 -1.28 19.69
C LYS A 267 0.97 -1.61 19.16
N GLU A 268 -0.03 -0.86 19.60
CA GLU A 268 -1.41 -1.05 19.12
C GLU A 268 -1.54 -0.78 17.62
N CYS A 269 -0.90 0.27 17.11
CA CYS A 269 -0.80 0.56 15.68
C CYS A 269 -0.11 -0.58 14.91
N PHE A 270 0.96 -1.16 15.44
CA PHE A 270 1.60 -2.33 14.84
C PHE A 270 0.67 -3.55 14.81
N MET A 271 -0.07 -3.80 15.89
CA MET A 271 -1.03 -4.91 15.94
C MET A 271 -2.21 -4.72 14.98
N ASP A 272 -2.67 -3.48 14.76
CA ASP A 272 -3.74 -3.18 13.82
C ASP A 272 -3.38 -3.52 12.36
N LEU A 273 -2.09 -3.63 12.05
CA LEU A 273 -1.63 -4.04 10.72
C LEU A 273 -2.11 -5.46 10.36
N ALA A 274 -2.33 -6.32 11.37
CA ALA A 274 -2.88 -7.65 11.20
C ALA A 274 -4.37 -7.66 10.79
N LEU A 275 -5.04 -6.50 10.76
CA LEU A 275 -6.42 -6.36 10.27
C LEU A 275 -6.50 -6.46 8.74
N PHE A 276 -5.40 -6.36 8.02
CA PHE A 276 -5.38 -6.41 6.56
C PHE A 276 -4.96 -7.80 6.06
N PRO A 277 -5.37 -8.19 4.83
CA PRO A 277 -4.99 -9.48 4.28
C PRO A 277 -3.49 -9.58 4.07
N GLN A 278 -2.95 -10.77 4.30
CA GLN A 278 -1.53 -11.06 4.14
C GLN A 278 -1.07 -10.80 2.69
N GLN A 279 0.19 -10.36 2.55
CA GLN A 279 0.85 -10.06 1.26
C GLN A 279 0.15 -8.96 0.43
N GLN A 280 -0.81 -8.23 1.01
CA GLN A 280 -1.42 -7.09 0.35
C GLN A 280 -0.77 -5.78 0.80
N ARG A 281 -0.70 -4.83 -0.13
CA ARG A 281 -0.26 -3.47 0.19
C ARG A 281 -1.36 -2.78 0.99
N ILE A 282 -0.98 -2.17 2.10
CA ILE A 282 -1.87 -1.36 2.93
C ILE A 282 -1.61 0.12 2.61
N PRO A 283 -2.62 0.85 2.11
CA PRO A 283 -2.52 2.28 1.95
C PRO A 283 -2.35 2.93 3.33
N VAL A 284 -1.30 3.73 3.53
CA VAL A 284 -1.11 4.49 4.78
C VAL A 284 -2.30 5.40 5.06
N ALA A 285 -2.99 5.91 4.03
CA ALA A 285 -4.23 6.65 4.18
C ALA A 285 -5.32 5.87 4.94
N ALA A 286 -5.44 4.55 4.72
CA ALA A 286 -6.38 3.70 5.45
C ALA A 286 -6.01 3.60 6.94
N LEU A 287 -4.71 3.51 7.25
CA LEU A 287 -4.22 3.53 8.64
C LEU A 287 -4.45 4.88 9.31
N ILE A 288 -4.23 6.00 8.60
CA ILE A 288 -4.51 7.35 9.09
C ILE A 288 -6.00 7.47 9.48
N ASP A 289 -6.90 7.02 8.62
CA ASP A 289 -8.34 7.10 8.87
C ASP A 289 -8.78 6.24 10.06
N MET A 290 -8.21 5.04 10.19
CA MET A 290 -8.47 4.14 11.30
C MET A 290 -7.89 4.67 12.62
N TRP A 291 -6.60 4.98 12.67
CA TRP A 291 -5.91 5.40 13.89
C TRP A 291 -6.33 6.79 14.38
N GLY A 292 -6.78 7.64 13.46
CA GLY A 292 -7.40 8.92 13.82
C GLY A 292 -8.64 8.76 14.70
N GLU A 293 -9.43 7.70 14.48
CA GLU A 293 -10.58 7.37 15.33
C GLU A 293 -10.20 6.53 16.55
N LEU A 294 -9.39 5.48 16.37
CA LEU A 294 -9.08 4.54 17.45
C LEU A 294 -8.23 5.17 18.57
N TYR A 295 -7.28 6.03 18.21
CA TYR A 295 -6.29 6.58 19.15
C TYR A 295 -6.28 8.10 19.20
N GLY A 296 -7.22 8.77 18.51
CA GLY A 296 -7.25 10.22 18.44
C GLY A 296 -6.00 10.81 17.79
N LEU A 297 -5.36 10.08 16.87
CA LEU A 297 -4.25 10.62 16.09
C LEU A 297 -4.76 11.81 15.26
N ASP A 298 -3.88 12.77 15.03
CA ASP A 298 -4.21 14.08 14.47
C ASP A 298 -4.92 13.99 13.11
N LYS A 299 -5.83 14.94 12.86
CA LYS A 299 -6.73 14.94 11.71
C LYS A 299 -6.03 14.90 10.35
N TYR A 300 -4.78 15.39 10.29
CA TYR A 300 -3.98 15.53 9.09
C TYR A 300 -2.98 14.37 8.88
N GLY A 301 -2.94 13.40 9.81
CA GLY A 301 -2.16 12.18 9.67
C GLY A 301 -0.66 12.29 9.97
N VAL A 302 -0.17 13.40 10.54
CA VAL A 302 1.24 13.61 10.83
C VAL A 302 1.75 12.61 11.86
N LYS A 303 1.03 12.44 12.96
CA LYS A 303 1.38 11.47 14.02
C LYS A 303 1.30 10.05 13.49
N ALA A 304 0.27 9.74 12.71
CA ALA A 304 0.12 8.42 12.09
C ALA A 304 1.31 8.13 11.15
N ILE A 305 1.74 9.09 10.33
CA ILE A 305 2.90 8.93 9.44
C ILE A 305 4.21 8.80 10.24
N ALA A 306 4.35 9.53 11.34
CA ALA A 306 5.51 9.37 12.24
C ALA A 306 5.58 7.95 12.82
N ILE A 307 4.44 7.38 13.23
CA ILE A 307 4.35 5.99 13.68
C ILE A 307 4.74 5.03 12.53
N VAL A 308 4.20 5.25 11.32
CA VAL A 308 4.58 4.44 10.15
C VAL A 308 6.08 4.47 9.89
N ASN A 309 6.71 5.65 9.94
CA ASN A 309 8.14 5.81 9.76
C ASN A 309 8.94 5.13 10.88
N ARG A 310 8.42 5.18 12.12
CA ARG A 310 9.03 4.49 13.26
C ARG A 310 9.00 2.97 13.05
N LEU A 311 7.87 2.42 12.61
CA LEU A 311 7.76 0.99 12.30
C LEU A 311 8.68 0.57 11.14
N ASP A 312 8.81 1.42 10.12
CA ASP A 312 9.74 1.23 9.00
C ASP A 312 11.20 1.25 9.45
N SER A 313 11.57 2.20 10.32
CA SER A 313 12.92 2.29 10.89
C SER A 313 13.31 1.05 11.70
N MET A 314 12.33 0.35 12.28
CA MET A 314 12.51 -0.89 13.04
C MET A 314 12.45 -2.16 12.17
N ASN A 315 12.26 -2.06 10.84
CA ASN A 315 12.00 -3.19 9.94
C ASN A 315 10.74 -4.02 10.29
N LEU A 316 9.78 -3.43 11.01
CA LEU A 316 8.51 -4.09 11.34
C LEU A 316 7.46 -3.93 10.23
N ALA A 317 7.65 -2.93 9.38
CA ALA A 317 6.93 -2.78 8.13
C ALA A 317 7.87 -2.21 7.07
N ASN A 318 7.57 -2.41 5.79
CA ASN A 318 8.33 -1.82 4.70
C ASN A 318 7.48 -0.78 3.98
N VAL A 319 7.88 0.48 4.05
CA VAL A 319 7.19 1.59 3.40
C VAL A 319 7.67 1.73 1.96
N LEU A 320 6.82 1.38 1.01
CA LEU A 320 7.06 1.66 -0.40
C LEU A 320 6.46 3.01 -0.80
N VAL A 321 7.26 3.82 -1.49
CA VAL A 321 6.79 5.02 -2.18
C VAL A 321 6.44 4.63 -3.62
N THR A 322 5.18 4.75 -4.03
CA THR A 322 4.72 4.25 -5.33
C THR A 322 4.72 5.28 -6.48
N SER A 323 5.29 6.48 -6.30
CA SER A 323 5.44 7.43 -7.41
C SER A 323 6.62 8.40 -7.21
N ASN A 324 7.28 8.69 -8.33
CA ASN A 324 8.35 9.70 -8.48
C ASN A 324 7.81 11.02 -9.06
N GLN A 325 6.53 11.35 -8.85
CA GLN A 325 5.93 12.59 -9.36
C GLN A 325 5.64 13.54 -8.21
N ALA A 326 6.52 14.55 -8.12
CA ALA A 326 6.52 15.68 -7.21
C ALA A 326 6.44 15.35 -5.71
N GLN A 327 7.02 16.27 -4.93
CA GLN A 327 7.08 16.27 -3.48
C GLN A 327 5.69 16.49 -2.84
N ILE A 328 4.66 15.79 -3.30
CA ILE A 328 3.30 15.79 -2.75
C ILE A 328 2.69 14.37 -2.67
N GLU A 329 3.26 13.39 -3.37
CA GLU A 329 2.70 12.05 -3.47
C GLU A 329 3.40 11.00 -2.58
N LEU A 330 3.40 11.21 -1.26
CA LEU A 330 3.78 10.14 -0.32
C LEU A 330 2.59 9.26 -0.04
N ARG A 331 2.11 8.58 -1.09
CA ARG A 331 1.32 7.36 -0.89
C ARG A 331 2.26 6.25 -0.50
N LYS A 332 2.65 6.30 0.76
CA LYS A 332 3.31 5.21 1.45
C LYS A 332 2.35 4.02 1.39
N ARG A 333 2.70 3.02 0.60
CA ARG A 333 2.06 1.71 0.66
C ARG A 333 2.94 0.87 1.54
N LEU A 334 2.42 0.53 2.70
CA LEU A 334 3.08 -0.43 3.57
C LEU A 334 2.94 -1.80 2.91
N ILE A 335 4.07 -2.41 2.55
CA ILE A 335 4.14 -3.86 2.47
C ILE A 335 4.44 -4.32 3.88
N ILE A 336 3.51 -5.07 4.44
CA ILE A 336 3.76 -5.74 5.70
C ILE A 336 3.84 -7.20 5.36
N ASP A 337 5.09 -7.67 5.33
CA ASP A 337 5.35 -9.09 5.34
C ASP A 337 5.13 -9.57 6.78
N ILE A 338 3.85 -9.72 7.15
CA ILE A 338 3.49 -10.36 8.41
C ILE A 338 3.81 -11.83 8.24
N ASP A 339 5.01 -12.21 8.62
CA ASP A 339 5.46 -13.59 8.67
C ASP A 339 4.49 -14.40 9.55
N GLU A 340 3.93 -15.49 8.99
CA GLU A 340 2.67 -16.19 9.36
C GLU A 340 2.47 -16.62 10.82
N THR A 341 2.38 -15.67 11.73
CA THR A 341 2.21 -16.02 13.11
C THR A 341 1.26 -15.02 13.73
N LYS A 342 -0.03 -15.28 13.54
CA LYS A 342 -1.02 -14.73 14.46
C LYS A 342 -0.73 -15.34 15.83
N PRO A 343 -0.46 -14.54 16.87
CA PRO A 343 -0.33 -15.07 18.20
C PRO A 343 -1.72 -15.53 18.67
N GLU A 344 -2.03 -16.82 18.53
CA GLU A 344 -3.14 -17.43 19.27
C GLU A 344 -2.84 -17.56 20.78
N GLY A 345 -1.68 -17.08 21.24
CA GLY A 345 -1.21 -17.26 22.62
C GLY A 345 -0.83 -16.02 23.43
N CYS A 346 -0.83 -14.81 22.87
CA CYS A 346 -0.49 -13.58 23.63
C CYS A 346 -1.64 -12.57 23.66
N LEU A 347 -2.83 -13.05 24.05
CA LEU A 347 -3.93 -12.20 24.48
C LEU A 347 -3.90 -12.10 26.01
N GLY A 348 -2.95 -11.31 26.51
CA GLY A 348 -3.06 -10.74 27.86
C GLY A 348 -4.37 -9.97 27.96
N LYS A 349 -5.13 -10.20 29.03
CA LYS A 349 -6.48 -9.68 29.27
C LYS A 349 -6.65 -8.20 28.89
N LYS A 350 -7.12 -7.89 27.66
CA LYS A 350 -7.86 -6.67 27.25
C LYS A 350 -8.26 -6.75 25.75
N GLN A 351 -9.50 -7.18 25.50
CA GLN A 351 -10.41 -6.93 24.35
C GLN A 351 -9.83 -6.81 22.92
N GLN A 352 -9.77 -7.92 22.18
CA GLN A 352 -10.71 -8.34 21.11
C GLN A 352 -10.58 -7.61 19.75
N GLY A 353 -9.61 -8.04 18.95
CA GLY A 353 -9.72 -8.12 17.49
C GLY A 353 -9.87 -9.60 17.09
N MET A 354 -11.04 -10.00 16.60
CA MET A 354 -11.34 -11.41 16.29
C MET A 354 -11.47 -11.57 14.77
N MET A 355 -10.58 -12.36 14.16
CA MET A 355 -10.68 -12.73 12.74
C MET A 355 -11.45 -14.04 12.63
N ILE A 356 -12.75 -13.96 12.32
CA ILE A 356 -13.65 -15.12 12.34
C ILE A 356 -13.69 -15.76 10.94
N ARG A 357 -13.13 -16.97 10.81
CA ARG A 357 -13.08 -17.71 9.52
C ARG A 357 -13.96 -18.95 9.43
N THR A 358 -14.77 -19.26 10.43
CA THR A 358 -15.81 -20.30 10.29
C THR A 358 -16.81 -20.14 11.43
N LEU A 359 -18.08 -19.89 11.12
CA LEU A 359 -19.14 -19.86 12.14
C LEU A 359 -20.13 -20.99 11.93
N SER A 360 -20.21 -21.82 12.96
CA SER A 360 -21.37 -22.61 13.33
C SER A 360 -22.57 -21.70 13.63
N GLN A 361 -23.78 -22.25 13.51
CA GLN A 361 -25.09 -21.58 13.44
C GLN A 361 -25.57 -20.85 14.73
N LYS A 362 -24.70 -20.21 15.53
CA LYS A 362 -25.09 -19.45 16.73
C LYS A 362 -24.76 -17.96 16.59
N THR A 363 -25.76 -17.10 16.84
CA THR A 363 -25.63 -15.64 16.88
C THR A 363 -24.59 -15.23 17.93
N GLN A 364 -23.56 -14.49 17.52
CA GLN A 364 -22.48 -14.03 18.41
C GLN A 364 -22.53 -12.50 18.57
N LYS A 365 -22.64 -12.06 19.82
CA LYS A 365 -22.38 -10.66 20.21
C LYS A 365 -20.86 -10.45 20.25
N ILE A 366 -20.36 -9.51 19.46
CA ILE A 366 -18.92 -9.21 19.38
C ILE A 366 -18.64 -7.89 20.11
N ALA A 367 -17.79 -7.95 21.13
CA ALA A 367 -17.32 -6.78 21.90
C ALA A 367 -15.94 -6.34 21.38
N ALA A 368 -15.88 -5.98 20.09
CA ALA A 368 -14.66 -5.52 19.43
C ALA A 368 -14.77 -4.04 19.05
N ARG A 369 -13.67 -3.27 19.25
CA ARG A 369 -13.56 -1.87 18.80
C ARG A 369 -13.42 -1.74 17.28
N THR A 370 -12.82 -2.75 16.66
CA THR A 370 -12.54 -2.83 15.23
C THR A 370 -12.98 -4.18 14.70
N LEU A 371 -13.68 -4.18 13.57
CA LEU A 371 -14.04 -5.39 12.84
C LEU A 371 -13.36 -5.35 11.48
N SER A 372 -12.59 -6.39 11.15
CA SER A 372 -12.07 -6.60 9.81
C SER A 372 -12.65 -7.89 9.23
N ILE A 373 -13.25 -7.76 8.05
CA ILE A 373 -13.83 -8.87 7.29
C ILE A 373 -13.01 -9.00 6.01
N SER A 374 -12.49 -10.19 5.74
CA SER A 374 -11.84 -10.50 4.47
C SER A 374 -12.63 -11.56 3.74
N THR A 375 -13.03 -11.29 2.49
CA THR A 375 -13.65 -12.29 1.63
C THR A 375 -12.61 -12.91 0.71
N ASP A 376 -12.84 -14.18 0.37
CA ASP A 376 -12.28 -14.77 -0.83
C ASP A 376 -13.18 -14.44 -2.05
N GLU A 377 -12.80 -14.95 -3.21
CA GLU A 377 -13.50 -14.72 -4.48
C GLU A 377 -14.84 -15.47 -4.59
N THR A 378 -15.11 -16.40 -3.67
CA THR A 378 -16.32 -17.26 -3.67
C THR A 378 -17.34 -16.85 -2.61
N CYS A 379 -16.96 -16.02 -1.63
CA CYS A 379 -17.84 -15.61 -0.54
C CYS A 379 -18.93 -14.62 -0.97
N THR A 380 -20.14 -15.14 -1.13
CA THR A 380 -21.38 -14.35 -1.12
C THR A 380 -21.94 -14.28 0.31
N THR A 381 -21.67 -13.17 1.00
CA THR A 381 -22.40 -12.68 2.20
C THR A 381 -22.92 -13.71 3.22
N TYR A 382 -22.05 -14.19 4.12
CA TYR A 382 -22.43 -15.05 5.28
C TYR A 382 -22.32 -14.33 6.64
N TRP A 383 -22.61 -13.03 6.70
CA TRP A 383 -22.36 -12.23 7.92
C TRP A 383 -23.63 -11.81 8.67
N SER A 384 -24.79 -12.30 8.25
CA SER A 384 -26.13 -11.94 8.80
C SER A 384 -26.27 -12.15 10.31
N HIS A 385 -25.46 -13.03 10.90
CA HIS A 385 -25.55 -13.44 12.30
C HIS A 385 -24.59 -12.70 13.24
N LEU A 386 -23.77 -11.79 12.71
CA LEU A 386 -22.84 -10.99 13.51
C LEU A 386 -23.55 -9.76 14.09
N GLN A 387 -23.32 -9.50 15.38
CA GLN A 387 -23.75 -8.25 16.03
C GLN A 387 -22.56 -7.51 16.65
N PRO A 388 -21.80 -6.74 15.84
CA PRO A 388 -20.66 -5.96 16.31
C PRO A 388 -21.11 -4.60 16.86
N ALA A 389 -21.95 -4.61 17.90
CA ALA A 389 -22.59 -3.41 18.45
C ALA A 389 -21.60 -2.35 19.01
N GLN A 390 -20.34 -2.74 19.25
CA GLN A 390 -19.30 -1.87 19.80
C GLN A 390 -18.27 -1.41 18.78
N ALA A 391 -18.33 -1.88 17.52
CA ALA A 391 -17.32 -1.56 16.52
C ALA A 391 -17.40 -0.09 16.10
N GLY A 392 -16.31 0.64 16.33
CA GLY A 392 -16.11 2.02 15.84
C GLY A 392 -15.47 2.07 14.46
N VAL A 393 -14.75 1.01 14.07
CA VAL A 393 -14.09 0.87 12.77
C VAL A 393 -14.51 -0.44 12.11
N LEU A 394 -14.87 -0.38 10.83
CA LEU A 394 -15.11 -1.54 9.97
C LEU A 394 -14.19 -1.51 8.75
N ILE A 395 -13.47 -2.61 8.53
CA ILE A 395 -12.63 -2.83 7.35
C ILE A 395 -13.22 -3.99 6.56
N LEU A 396 -13.54 -3.76 5.29
CA LEU A 396 -14.02 -4.77 4.35
C LEU A 396 -12.95 -4.97 3.28
N ASN A 397 -12.25 -6.08 3.37
CA ASN A 397 -11.23 -6.50 2.42
C ASN A 397 -11.87 -7.49 1.44
N ILE A 398 -12.35 -6.98 0.32
CA ILE A 398 -13.10 -7.77 -0.65
C ILE A 398 -12.24 -8.20 -1.82
N ARG A 399 -12.61 -9.30 -2.46
CA ARG A 399 -11.97 -9.81 -3.67
C ARG A 399 -13.01 -10.38 -4.63
N THR A 400 -14.08 -9.63 -4.86
CA THR A 400 -15.20 -10.04 -5.72
C THR A 400 -15.58 -8.89 -6.66
N ASN A 401 -16.19 -9.22 -7.80
CA ASN A 401 -16.68 -8.19 -8.73
C ASN A 401 -18.00 -7.57 -8.25
N GLN A 402 -18.76 -8.28 -7.41
CA GLN A 402 -19.97 -7.79 -6.77
C GLN A 402 -19.95 -8.13 -5.29
N TYR A 403 -20.39 -7.19 -4.45
CA TYR A 403 -20.43 -7.38 -3.01
C TYR A 403 -21.65 -6.68 -2.39
N SER A 404 -22.51 -7.44 -1.72
CA SER A 404 -23.59 -6.89 -0.89
C SER A 404 -23.06 -6.54 0.50
N PHE A 405 -23.37 -5.33 0.95
CA PHE A 405 -23.07 -4.93 2.31
C PHE A 405 -23.73 -5.84 3.36
N PRO A 406 -23.04 -6.20 4.46
CA PRO A 406 -23.63 -7.00 5.51
C PRO A 406 -24.86 -6.33 6.15
N LYS A 407 -25.95 -7.08 6.32
CA LYS A 407 -27.21 -6.56 6.91
C LYS A 407 -27.04 -6.00 8.32
N PHE A 408 -26.06 -6.49 9.09
CA PHE A 408 -25.78 -6.01 10.44
C PHE A 408 -25.37 -4.53 10.49
N LEU A 409 -24.97 -3.92 9.36
CA LEU A 409 -24.64 -2.49 9.30
C LEU A 409 -25.80 -1.60 9.76
N LYS A 410 -27.05 -2.06 9.60
CA LYS A 410 -28.23 -1.39 10.13
C LYS A 410 -28.23 -1.29 11.66
N GLU A 411 -27.56 -2.22 12.34
CA GLU A 411 -27.55 -2.35 13.80
C GLU A 411 -26.28 -1.72 14.43
N THR A 412 -25.27 -1.36 13.62
CA THR A 412 -24.00 -0.80 14.11
C THR A 412 -24.08 0.70 14.38
N SER A 413 -24.65 1.06 15.52
CA SER A 413 -24.87 2.46 15.93
C SER A 413 -23.60 3.23 16.32
N LYS A 414 -22.44 2.57 16.47
CA LYS A 414 -21.17 3.20 16.89
C LYS A 414 -20.15 3.35 15.76
N LEU A 415 -20.47 2.92 14.55
CA LEU A 415 -19.52 2.85 13.44
C LEU A 415 -19.16 4.26 12.91
N LYS A 416 -17.93 4.70 13.16
CA LYS A 416 -17.43 6.02 12.75
C LYS A 416 -16.51 5.98 11.54
N VAL A 417 -15.86 4.86 11.28
CA VAL A 417 -14.93 4.68 10.14
C VAL A 417 -15.31 3.44 9.35
N LEU A 418 -15.50 3.61 8.04
CA LEU A 418 -15.70 2.52 7.08
C LEU A 418 -14.58 2.53 6.04
N ILE A 419 -13.87 1.42 5.91
CA ILE A 419 -12.82 1.22 4.91
C ILE A 419 -13.21 0.02 4.06
N VAL A 420 -13.39 0.22 2.76
CA VAL A 420 -13.66 -0.86 1.80
C VAL A 420 -12.54 -0.90 0.79
N MET A 421 -11.86 -2.04 0.73
CA MET A 421 -10.71 -2.28 -0.13
C MET A 421 -10.97 -3.50 -0.99
N ASN A 422 -11.05 -3.29 -2.29
CA ASN A 422 -11.14 -4.38 -3.24
C ASN A 422 -9.75 -4.75 -3.78
N TYR A 423 -9.32 -5.97 -3.49
CA TYR A 423 -8.09 -6.57 -3.99
C TYR A 423 -8.30 -7.37 -5.28
N GLY A 424 -9.53 -7.38 -5.81
CA GLY A 424 -9.88 -7.89 -7.12
C GLY A 424 -9.26 -7.08 -8.26
N PHE A 425 -9.32 -7.64 -9.46
CA PHE A 425 -8.79 -7.02 -10.68
C PHE A 425 -9.71 -5.91 -11.18
N HIS A 426 -11.00 -6.19 -11.26
CA HIS A 426 -12.02 -5.23 -11.68
C HIS A 426 -12.55 -4.46 -10.47
N PRO A 427 -13.00 -3.20 -10.66
CA PRO A 427 -13.75 -2.49 -9.64
C PRO A 427 -14.94 -3.32 -9.17
N CYS A 428 -15.14 -3.40 -7.85
CA CYS A 428 -16.26 -4.14 -7.27
C CYS A 428 -17.50 -3.25 -7.25
N GLU A 429 -18.61 -3.75 -7.78
CA GLU A 429 -19.92 -3.13 -7.65
C GLU A 429 -20.51 -3.45 -6.27
N LEU A 430 -20.77 -2.40 -5.49
CA LEU A 430 -21.40 -2.54 -4.18
C LEU A 430 -22.93 -2.59 -4.32
N ILE A 431 -23.52 -3.70 -3.93
CA ILE A 431 -24.96 -3.91 -3.84
C ILE A 431 -25.43 -3.45 -2.45
N ASP A 432 -26.67 -2.97 -2.37
CA ASP A 432 -27.30 -2.47 -1.13
C ASP A 432 -26.59 -1.23 -0.53
N PHE A 433 -26.09 -0.34 -1.38
CA PHE A 433 -25.42 0.90 -0.94
C PHE A 433 -26.31 1.77 -0.03
N ASP A 434 -27.63 1.68 -0.20
CA ASP A 434 -28.66 2.33 0.63
C ASP A 434 -28.55 1.99 2.13
N LEU A 435 -27.95 0.84 2.49
CA LEU A 435 -27.73 0.46 3.89
C LEU A 435 -26.85 1.46 4.63
N LEU A 436 -25.94 2.15 3.93
CA LEU A 436 -25.07 3.15 4.53
C LEU A 436 -25.86 4.33 5.12
N GLY A 437 -27.06 4.63 4.60
CA GLY A 437 -27.91 5.71 5.12
C GLY A 437 -28.35 5.50 6.58
N SER A 438 -28.27 4.28 7.11
CA SER A 438 -28.53 3.99 8.52
C SER A 438 -27.37 4.37 9.45
N LEU A 439 -26.17 4.60 8.92
CA LEU A 439 -24.95 4.86 9.68
C LEU A 439 -24.84 6.33 10.07
N SER A 440 -25.71 6.76 10.99
CA SER A 440 -25.83 8.17 11.39
C SER A 440 -24.57 8.76 12.02
N VAL A 441 -23.68 7.96 12.63
CA VAL A 441 -22.45 8.45 13.28
C VAL A 441 -21.20 8.31 12.42
N LEU A 442 -21.33 7.86 11.17
CA LEU A 442 -20.19 7.65 10.27
C LEU A 442 -19.53 9.00 9.93
N THR A 443 -18.23 9.13 10.22
CA THR A 443 -17.46 10.36 10.00
C THR A 443 -16.40 10.22 8.92
N ARG A 444 -15.90 9.00 8.67
CA ARG A 444 -14.86 8.74 7.66
C ARG A 444 -15.24 7.54 6.82
N MET A 445 -15.10 7.68 5.50
CA MET A 445 -15.32 6.61 4.55
C MET A 445 -14.21 6.59 3.51
N ARG A 446 -13.59 5.43 3.34
CA ARG A 446 -12.61 5.16 2.28
C ARG A 446 -13.09 4.01 1.42
N LEU A 447 -13.14 4.24 0.11
CA LEU A 447 -13.46 3.25 -0.90
C LEU A 447 -12.29 3.10 -1.87
N GLU A 448 -11.88 1.88 -2.12
CA GLU A 448 -10.74 1.55 -2.97
C GLU A 448 -11.13 0.46 -3.98
N ARG A 449 -11.01 0.78 -5.28
CA ARG A 449 -11.38 -0.07 -6.41
C ARG A 449 -12.85 -0.51 -6.37
N ILE A 450 -13.73 0.47 -6.17
CA ILE A 450 -15.18 0.30 -6.05
C ILE A 450 -15.90 1.04 -7.18
N SER A 451 -16.90 0.41 -7.78
CA SER A 451 -17.91 1.07 -8.60
C SER A 451 -19.05 1.56 -7.71
N ILE A 452 -19.31 2.87 -7.73
CA ILE A 452 -20.33 3.50 -6.89
C ILE A 452 -21.57 3.74 -7.76
N PRO A 453 -22.69 3.02 -7.51
CA PRO A 453 -23.89 3.14 -8.33
C PRO A 453 -24.63 4.44 -8.07
N SER A 454 -24.77 4.83 -6.79
CA SER A 454 -25.46 6.05 -6.34
C SER A 454 -24.91 6.49 -4.98
N PHE A 455 -25.13 7.75 -4.63
CA PHE A 455 -24.85 8.23 -3.28
C PHE A 455 -26.07 8.10 -2.37
N VAL A 456 -25.80 8.04 -1.07
CA VAL A 456 -26.79 8.00 0.00
C VAL A 456 -26.46 9.09 1.01
N THR A 457 -27.48 9.68 1.64
CA THR A 457 -27.30 10.75 2.61
C THR A 457 -26.54 10.28 3.85
N LEU A 458 -25.32 10.77 4.03
CA LEU A 458 -24.47 10.56 5.20
C LEU A 458 -24.18 11.91 5.87
N LYS A 459 -25.12 12.36 6.72
CA LYS A 459 -25.11 13.72 7.30
C LYS A 459 -23.87 14.04 8.12
N ASN A 460 -23.25 13.06 8.78
CA ASN A 460 -22.10 13.29 9.66
C ASN A 460 -20.76 12.96 9.01
N LEU A 461 -20.76 12.58 7.73
CA LEU A 461 -19.52 12.26 7.02
C LEU A 461 -18.65 13.52 6.90
N LYS A 462 -17.43 13.45 7.43
CA LYS A 462 -16.43 14.51 7.44
C LYS A 462 -15.32 14.29 6.43
N LYS A 463 -15.00 13.02 6.15
CA LYS A 463 -13.96 12.67 5.18
C LYS A 463 -14.43 11.55 4.25
N LEU A 464 -14.24 11.78 2.94
CA LEU A 464 -14.49 10.81 1.88
C LEU A 464 -13.24 10.63 1.04
N SER A 465 -12.76 9.40 0.91
CA SER A 465 -11.59 9.07 0.09
C SER A 465 -11.93 8.00 -0.94
N LEU A 466 -11.80 8.34 -2.21
CA LEU A 466 -12.09 7.47 -3.35
C LEU A 466 -10.79 7.19 -4.10
N TYR A 467 -10.38 5.92 -4.16
CA TYR A 467 -9.14 5.50 -4.83
C TYR A 467 -9.44 4.46 -5.90
N LEU A 468 -9.07 4.71 -7.16
CA LEU A 468 -9.40 3.83 -8.29
C LEU A 468 -10.90 3.50 -8.37
N CYS A 469 -11.77 4.43 -7.92
CA CYS A 469 -13.21 4.24 -7.93
C CYS A 469 -13.82 4.66 -9.28
N ASP A 470 -14.85 3.93 -9.72
CA ASP A 470 -15.73 4.36 -10.80
C ASP A 470 -16.91 5.12 -10.19
N THR A 471 -16.95 6.42 -10.46
CA THR A 471 -17.96 7.35 -9.94
C THR A 471 -18.89 7.87 -11.03
N ARG A 472 -18.77 7.38 -12.28
CA ARG A 472 -19.54 7.89 -13.42
C ARG A 472 -21.03 7.82 -13.15
N GLN A 473 -21.52 6.66 -12.72
CA GLN A 473 -22.94 6.48 -12.42
C GLN A 473 -23.38 7.36 -11.25
N ALA A 474 -22.61 7.40 -10.16
CA ALA A 474 -22.96 8.23 -9.01
C ALA A 474 -22.99 9.75 -9.31
N PHE A 475 -22.15 10.25 -10.22
CA PHE A 475 -22.15 11.66 -10.61
C PHE A 475 -23.15 12.00 -11.73
N LEU A 476 -23.51 11.06 -12.59
CA LEU A 476 -24.45 11.28 -13.71
C LEU A 476 -25.91 10.94 -13.37
N ASN A 477 -26.16 9.90 -12.56
CA ASN A 477 -27.48 9.31 -12.34
C ASN A 477 -28.17 9.76 -11.03
N SER A 478 -27.59 10.68 -10.28
CA SER A 478 -28.13 11.01 -8.97
C SER A 478 -29.21 12.10 -9.06
N ASN A 479 -30.48 11.72 -8.81
CA ASN A 479 -31.56 12.67 -8.45
C ASN A 479 -31.21 13.52 -7.22
N MET A 480 -30.18 13.13 -6.47
CA MET A 480 -29.67 13.77 -5.26
C MET A 480 -28.32 14.41 -5.55
N LEU A 481 -28.11 15.69 -5.22
CA LEU A 481 -26.80 16.32 -5.40
C LEU A 481 -25.80 15.70 -4.42
N ILE A 482 -24.52 15.66 -4.79
CA ILE A 482 -23.45 15.24 -3.87
C ILE A 482 -23.44 16.06 -2.56
N SER A 483 -23.89 17.32 -2.62
CA SER A 483 -24.08 18.17 -1.44
C SER A 483 -25.21 17.70 -0.53
N ASP A 484 -26.28 17.13 -1.08
CA ASP A 484 -27.35 16.51 -0.30
C ASP A 484 -26.88 15.17 0.29
N ALA A 485 -26.01 14.45 -0.43
CA ALA A 485 -25.40 13.22 0.05
C ALA A 485 -24.47 13.48 1.25
N PHE A 486 -23.59 14.48 1.15
CA PHE A 486 -22.53 14.74 2.11
C PHE A 486 -22.49 16.22 2.55
N PRO A 487 -23.52 16.73 3.25
CA PRO A 487 -23.67 18.16 3.52
C PRO A 487 -22.59 18.75 4.45
N ASN A 488 -21.99 17.90 5.31
CA ASN A 488 -21.01 18.31 6.32
C ASN A 488 -19.58 17.86 6.00
N LEU A 489 -19.31 17.49 4.74
CA LEU A 489 -18.03 16.97 4.30
C LEU A 489 -16.95 18.06 4.36
N GLU A 490 -15.84 17.74 5.04
CA GLU A 490 -14.72 18.67 5.23
C GLU A 490 -13.49 18.31 4.39
N ASP A 491 -13.36 17.04 4.01
CA ASP A 491 -12.22 16.49 3.27
C ASP A 491 -12.73 15.52 2.19
N LEU A 492 -12.46 15.84 0.93
CA LEU A 492 -12.72 14.99 -0.22
C LEU A 492 -11.42 14.72 -0.97
N SER A 493 -11.07 13.44 -1.09
CA SER A 493 -9.99 12.98 -1.96
C SER A 493 -10.52 12.03 -3.03
N ILE A 494 -10.22 12.32 -4.30
CA ILE A 494 -10.53 11.46 -5.46
C ILE A 494 -9.24 11.22 -6.22
N GLU A 495 -8.80 9.97 -6.29
CA GLU A 495 -7.50 9.67 -6.85
C GLU A 495 -7.52 8.46 -7.77
N TYR A 496 -6.81 8.57 -8.90
CA TYR A 496 -6.76 7.56 -9.97
C TYR A 496 -8.15 7.20 -10.52
N SER A 497 -9.06 8.17 -10.63
CA SER A 497 -10.34 7.92 -11.31
C SER A 497 -10.12 7.93 -12.82
N LYS A 498 -10.24 6.75 -13.44
CA LYS A 498 -9.89 6.51 -14.86
C LYS A 498 -10.81 7.24 -15.85
N TYR A 499 -12.08 7.41 -15.49
CA TYR A 499 -13.12 7.87 -16.42
C TYR A 499 -13.80 9.17 -16.00
N MET A 500 -13.29 9.86 -14.98
CA MET A 500 -13.86 11.12 -14.52
C MET A 500 -13.45 12.25 -15.47
N VAL A 501 -14.41 12.80 -16.19
CA VAL A 501 -14.21 13.90 -17.16
C VAL A 501 -14.46 15.27 -16.53
N GLU A 502 -15.46 15.35 -15.66
CA GLU A 502 -15.86 16.57 -14.96
C GLU A 502 -16.19 16.28 -13.49
N LEU A 503 -16.09 17.30 -12.65
CA LEU A 503 -16.62 17.25 -11.28
C LEU A 503 -18.08 17.72 -11.26
N PRO A 504 -18.94 17.08 -10.46
CA PRO A 504 -20.34 17.49 -10.37
C PRO A 504 -20.47 18.90 -9.77
N LYS A 505 -21.24 19.78 -10.42
CA LYS A 505 -21.49 21.16 -9.94
C LYS A 505 -22.01 21.22 -8.50
N GLY A 506 -22.80 20.22 -8.09
CA GLY A 506 -23.32 20.10 -6.74
C GLY A 506 -22.24 19.98 -5.65
N LEU A 507 -21.00 19.65 -6.00
CA LEU A 507 -19.85 19.64 -5.08
C LEU A 507 -19.57 21.03 -4.51
N CYS A 508 -19.74 22.07 -5.34
CA CYS A 508 -19.49 23.46 -4.98
C CYS A 508 -20.47 24.02 -3.93
N ASN A 509 -21.55 23.29 -3.64
CA ASN A 509 -22.51 23.64 -2.60
C ASN A 509 -22.11 23.12 -1.20
N ILE A 510 -21.05 22.32 -1.09
CA ILE A 510 -20.53 21.81 0.18
C ILE A 510 -19.65 22.88 0.83
N THR A 511 -20.27 23.91 1.39
CA THR A 511 -19.55 25.05 2.00
C THR A 511 -18.70 24.66 3.21
N SER A 512 -18.91 23.47 3.79
CA SER A 512 -18.11 22.91 4.88
C SER A 512 -16.74 22.36 4.43
N LEU A 513 -16.51 22.22 3.12
CA LEU A 513 -15.30 21.61 2.56
C LEU A 513 -14.06 22.48 2.82
N LYS A 514 -13.04 21.86 3.40
CA LYS A 514 -11.74 22.49 3.75
C LYS A 514 -10.60 21.94 2.92
N MET A 515 -10.71 20.70 2.46
CA MET A 515 -9.72 20.02 1.64
C MET A 515 -10.40 19.35 0.44
N LEU A 516 -9.94 19.70 -0.76
CA LEU A 516 -10.31 19.04 -2.00
C LEU A 516 -9.03 18.58 -2.69
N SER A 517 -8.86 17.27 -2.83
CA SER A 517 -7.71 16.66 -3.49
C SER A 517 -8.18 15.80 -4.66
N ILE A 518 -7.76 16.13 -5.86
CA ILE A 518 -7.99 15.34 -7.06
C ILE A 518 -6.63 15.06 -7.69
N SER A 519 -6.28 13.78 -7.82
CA SER A 519 -4.93 13.40 -8.24
C SER A 519 -4.93 12.19 -9.15
N ASN A 520 -4.09 12.21 -10.19
CA ASN A 520 -4.01 11.14 -11.21
C ASN A 520 -5.36 10.87 -11.90
N CYS A 521 -6.21 11.89 -12.03
CA CYS A 521 -7.44 11.83 -12.79
C CYS A 521 -7.16 12.42 -14.17
N HIS A 522 -6.48 11.66 -15.03
CA HIS A 522 -5.91 12.16 -16.29
C HIS A 522 -6.97 12.69 -17.27
N LYS A 523 -8.20 12.15 -17.22
CA LYS A 523 -9.32 12.54 -18.10
C LYS A 523 -10.11 13.76 -17.62
N LEU A 524 -9.80 14.29 -16.44
CA LEU A 524 -10.48 15.48 -15.91
C LEU A 524 -10.10 16.69 -16.78
N SER A 525 -11.05 17.21 -17.54
CA SER A 525 -10.81 18.31 -18.47
C SER A 525 -11.25 19.67 -17.94
N THR A 526 -12.28 19.70 -17.09
CA THR A 526 -12.84 20.96 -16.58
C THR A 526 -13.22 20.87 -15.10
N LEU A 527 -13.15 22.02 -14.42
CA LEU A 527 -13.71 22.23 -13.09
C LEU A 527 -15.03 23.01 -13.20
N PRO A 528 -15.97 22.82 -12.27
CA PRO A 528 -17.21 23.58 -12.22
C PRO A 528 -16.92 25.08 -12.05
N GLN A 529 -17.66 25.91 -12.80
CA GLN A 529 -17.53 27.37 -12.74
C GLN A 529 -17.86 27.93 -11.36
N GLU A 530 -18.56 27.17 -10.53
CA GLU A 530 -18.96 27.51 -9.18
C GLU A 530 -17.92 27.14 -8.11
N ILE A 531 -16.73 26.65 -8.47
CA ILE A 531 -15.71 26.19 -7.48
C ILE A 531 -15.39 27.26 -6.43
N GLY A 532 -15.45 28.54 -6.80
CA GLY A 532 -15.30 29.69 -5.91
C GLY A 532 -16.32 29.79 -4.76
N ASN A 533 -17.40 29.00 -4.77
CA ASN A 533 -18.38 28.94 -3.68
C ASN A 533 -17.88 28.13 -2.47
N LEU A 534 -16.75 27.41 -2.59
CA LEU A 534 -16.12 26.67 -1.51
C LEU A 534 -15.32 27.61 -0.59
N GLU A 535 -16.00 28.56 0.07
CA GLU A 535 -15.36 29.65 0.81
C GLU A 535 -14.47 29.20 1.97
N ASN A 536 -14.72 28.00 2.55
CA ASN A 536 -13.92 27.44 3.63
C ASN A 536 -12.73 26.58 3.15
N LEU A 537 -12.52 26.46 1.83
CA LEU A 537 -11.48 25.63 1.26
C LEU A 537 -10.10 26.23 1.61
N LYS A 538 -9.26 25.41 2.26
CA LYS A 538 -7.89 25.77 2.65
C LYS A 538 -6.84 25.09 1.79
N PHE A 539 -7.20 23.94 1.23
CA PHE A 539 -6.32 23.10 0.43
C PHE A 539 -7.04 22.64 -0.83
N LEU A 540 -6.47 22.97 -2.00
CA LEU A 540 -6.93 22.52 -3.31
C LEU A 540 -5.78 21.85 -4.05
N ARG A 541 -5.93 20.56 -4.37
CA ARG A 541 -4.97 19.82 -5.20
C ARG A 541 -5.63 19.29 -6.46
N LEU A 542 -4.96 19.53 -7.58
CA LEU A 542 -5.25 19.08 -8.93
C LEU A 542 -3.93 18.58 -9.52
N SER A 543 -3.45 17.42 -9.04
CA SER A 543 -2.14 16.90 -9.46
C SER A 543 -2.29 15.83 -10.54
N SER A 544 -1.44 15.88 -11.56
CA SER A 544 -1.43 14.88 -12.65
C SER A 544 -2.79 14.78 -13.37
N CYS A 545 -3.54 15.89 -13.42
CA CYS A 545 -4.74 16.05 -14.24
C CYS A 545 -4.33 16.56 -15.63
N THR A 546 -3.82 15.64 -16.46
CA THR A 546 -3.14 15.98 -17.71
C THR A 546 -4.06 16.64 -18.73
N ASP A 547 -5.34 16.27 -18.79
CA ASP A 547 -6.29 16.83 -19.76
C ASP A 547 -6.96 18.12 -19.27
N LEU A 548 -6.55 18.67 -18.11
CA LEU A 548 -7.17 19.87 -17.54
C LEU A 548 -6.91 21.11 -18.42
N GLU A 549 -7.97 21.62 -19.05
CA GLU A 549 -7.88 22.70 -20.05
C GLU A 549 -7.92 24.10 -19.43
N GLY A 550 -8.36 24.23 -18.17
CA GLY A 550 -8.48 25.54 -17.54
C GLY A 550 -8.91 25.50 -16.08
N ILE A 551 -8.54 26.54 -15.36
CA ILE A 551 -9.04 26.84 -14.01
C ILE A 551 -10.06 27.98 -14.14
N PRO A 552 -11.29 27.84 -13.59
CA PRO A 552 -12.33 28.85 -13.74
C PRO A 552 -11.98 30.13 -12.99
N HIS A 553 -12.42 31.28 -13.52
CA HIS A 553 -12.23 32.61 -12.93
C HIS A 553 -12.73 32.70 -11.47
N SER A 554 -13.75 31.92 -11.11
CA SER A 554 -14.27 31.89 -9.75
C SER A 554 -13.28 31.38 -8.70
N VAL A 555 -12.16 30.74 -9.10
CA VAL A 555 -11.08 30.34 -8.19
C VAL A 555 -10.61 31.50 -7.32
N GLY A 556 -10.61 32.74 -7.85
CA GLY A 556 -10.24 33.94 -7.12
C GLY A 556 -11.13 34.26 -5.91
N ARG A 557 -12.31 33.65 -5.80
CA ARG A 557 -13.22 33.80 -4.65
C ARG A 557 -12.85 32.91 -3.46
N LEU A 558 -11.90 31.97 -3.63
CA LEU A 558 -11.42 31.07 -2.56
C LEU A 558 -10.53 31.81 -1.57
N SER A 559 -11.11 32.75 -0.82
CA SER A 559 -10.39 33.67 0.06
C SER A 559 -9.66 32.99 1.21
N ASN A 560 -10.04 31.78 1.63
CA ASN A 560 -9.37 31.02 2.69
C ASN A 560 -8.31 30.02 2.17
N LEU A 561 -8.09 29.95 0.86
CA LEU A 561 -7.16 28.99 0.27
C LEU A 561 -5.73 29.32 0.69
N ARG A 562 -5.04 28.35 1.29
CA ARG A 562 -3.65 28.50 1.78
C ARG A 562 -2.66 27.71 0.95
N HIS A 563 -3.09 26.58 0.42
CA HIS A 563 -2.26 25.69 -0.36
C HIS A 563 -2.97 25.31 -1.64
N MET A 564 -2.28 25.45 -2.75
CA MET A 564 -2.74 25.01 -4.05
C MET A 564 -1.67 24.18 -4.73
N ASP A 565 -2.08 23.08 -5.34
CA ASP A 565 -1.19 22.22 -6.11
C ASP A 565 -1.84 21.92 -7.46
N ILE A 566 -1.16 22.30 -8.53
CA ILE A 566 -1.57 22.03 -9.92
C ILE A 566 -0.46 21.28 -10.67
N SER A 567 0.45 20.63 -9.95
CA SER A 567 1.60 19.95 -10.53
C SER A 567 1.19 18.89 -11.56
N HIS A 568 1.99 18.73 -12.60
CA HIS A 568 1.77 17.80 -13.70
C HIS A 568 0.44 18.01 -14.47
N CYS A 569 -0.15 19.21 -14.39
CA CYS A 569 -1.22 19.65 -15.28
C CYS A 569 -0.62 20.20 -16.60
N ILE A 570 -0.04 19.31 -17.40
CA ILE A 570 0.80 19.67 -18.56
C ILE A 570 0.07 20.42 -19.69
N ASN A 571 -1.26 20.27 -19.81
CA ASN A 571 -2.06 20.94 -20.84
C ASN A 571 -2.78 22.20 -20.32
N LEU A 572 -2.55 22.60 -19.06
CA LEU A 572 -3.15 23.80 -18.50
C LEU A 572 -2.49 25.04 -19.14
N PRO A 573 -3.22 25.82 -19.97
CA PRO A 573 -2.59 26.85 -20.79
C PRO A 573 -2.27 28.13 -20.00
N LYS A 574 -3.12 28.50 -19.04
CA LYS A 574 -2.95 29.72 -18.22
C LYS A 574 -3.76 29.69 -16.93
N LEU A 575 -3.36 30.49 -15.96
CA LEU A 575 -4.19 30.81 -14.79
C LEU A 575 -5.07 32.05 -15.08
N PRO A 576 -6.30 32.12 -14.55
CA PRO A 576 -7.19 33.29 -14.75
C PRO A 576 -6.66 34.54 -14.04
N GLU A 577 -6.97 35.75 -14.52
CA GLU A 577 -6.57 37.00 -13.87
C GLU A 577 -7.10 37.12 -12.44
N GLU A 578 -8.23 36.49 -12.12
CA GLU A 578 -8.77 36.42 -10.77
C GLU A 578 -7.92 35.58 -9.81
N PHE A 579 -6.95 34.80 -10.29
CA PHE A 579 -6.03 34.04 -9.45
C PHE A 579 -5.28 34.94 -8.45
N GLY A 580 -4.96 36.18 -8.85
CA GLY A 580 -4.37 37.19 -7.98
C GLY A 580 -5.23 37.60 -6.78
N ASN A 581 -6.51 37.22 -6.74
CA ASN A 581 -7.41 37.50 -5.61
C ASN A 581 -7.26 36.50 -4.45
N LEU A 582 -6.44 35.44 -4.60
CA LEU A 582 -6.15 34.43 -3.57
C LEU A 582 -5.26 35.01 -2.46
N CYS A 583 -5.77 35.99 -1.73
CA CYS A 583 -5.01 36.80 -0.78
C CYS A 583 -4.41 36.02 0.40
N ASN A 584 -4.92 34.83 0.74
CA ASN A 584 -4.38 33.98 1.81
C ASN A 584 -3.52 32.81 1.31
N LEU A 585 -3.26 32.71 0.00
CA LEU A 585 -2.43 31.66 -0.56
C LEU A 585 -1.00 31.80 -0.04
N ARG A 586 -0.44 30.71 0.49
CA ARG A 586 0.89 30.65 1.11
C ARG A 586 1.87 29.80 0.32
N ILE A 587 1.39 28.66 -0.19
CA ILE A 587 2.22 27.71 -0.93
C ILE A 587 1.51 27.31 -2.22
N LEU A 588 2.25 27.34 -3.32
CA LEU A 588 1.79 26.95 -4.64
C LEU A 588 2.75 25.92 -5.26
N TYR A 589 2.23 24.76 -5.63
CA TYR A 589 2.99 23.70 -6.29
C TYR A 589 2.60 23.64 -7.77
N MET A 590 3.58 23.77 -8.65
CA MET A 590 3.39 23.79 -10.12
C MET A 590 4.55 23.09 -10.83
N THR A 591 4.96 21.92 -10.34
CA THR A 591 6.00 21.12 -11.02
C THR A 591 5.44 20.62 -12.36
N SER A 592 6.23 20.63 -13.43
CA SER A 592 5.82 20.26 -14.79
C SER A 592 4.66 21.10 -15.35
N CYS A 593 4.71 22.41 -15.14
CA CYS A 593 3.72 23.37 -15.62
C CYS A 593 4.34 24.49 -16.46
N ALA A 594 5.46 24.23 -17.15
CA ALA A 594 6.20 25.24 -17.92
C ALA A 594 5.38 25.94 -19.02
N ARG A 595 4.32 25.29 -19.51
CA ARG A 595 3.39 25.84 -20.53
C ARG A 595 2.27 26.71 -19.95
N CYS A 596 2.13 26.76 -18.63
CA CYS A 596 1.08 27.52 -17.97
C CYS A 596 1.47 28.99 -17.86
N GLU A 597 0.78 29.85 -18.60
CA GLU A 597 0.99 31.30 -18.52
C GLU A 597 0.46 31.85 -17.19
N LEU A 598 1.31 32.65 -16.56
CA LEU A 598 1.03 33.34 -15.30
C LEU A 598 0.35 34.70 -15.56
N PRO A 599 -0.80 35.00 -14.93
CA PRO A 599 -1.50 36.27 -15.12
C PRO A 599 -0.76 37.42 -14.48
N SER A 600 -1.00 38.63 -14.98
CA SER A 600 -0.37 39.85 -14.46
C SER A 600 -0.71 40.11 -12.98
N SER A 601 -1.88 39.64 -12.54
CA SER A 601 -2.38 39.75 -11.18
C SER A 601 -1.62 38.94 -10.12
N ILE A 602 -0.67 38.07 -10.48
CA ILE A 602 0.14 37.31 -9.49
C ILE A 602 0.84 38.23 -8.48
N ILE A 603 1.17 39.45 -8.89
CA ILE A 603 1.76 40.49 -8.03
C ILE A 603 0.89 40.82 -6.79
N ASN A 604 -0.41 40.49 -6.82
CA ASN A 604 -1.35 40.72 -5.73
C ASN A 604 -1.29 39.63 -4.64
N LEU A 605 -0.58 38.52 -4.86
CA LEU A 605 -0.43 37.42 -3.93
C LEU A 605 0.57 37.73 -2.80
N LYS A 606 0.30 38.78 -2.02
CA LYS A 606 1.21 39.32 -0.99
C LYS A 606 1.59 38.34 0.12
N ASN A 607 0.77 37.31 0.35
CA ASN A 607 0.99 36.29 1.38
C ASN A 607 1.62 34.99 0.84
N LEU A 608 1.91 34.93 -0.47
CA LEU A 608 2.56 33.78 -1.08
C LEU A 608 4.02 33.73 -0.61
N LYS A 609 4.35 32.67 0.13
CA LYS A 609 5.66 32.46 0.74
C LYS A 609 6.54 31.56 -0.11
N GLU A 610 5.95 30.56 -0.74
CA GLU A 610 6.69 29.51 -1.42
C GLU A 610 6.00 29.06 -2.70
N VAL A 611 6.79 28.96 -3.77
CA VAL A 611 6.40 28.30 -5.03
C VAL A 611 7.35 27.14 -5.23
N VAL A 612 6.82 25.92 -5.33
CA VAL A 612 7.58 24.71 -5.60
C VAL A 612 7.37 24.30 -7.06
N CYS A 613 8.43 24.31 -7.86
CA CYS A 613 8.35 24.04 -9.29
C CYS A 613 9.64 23.44 -9.85
N ASP A 614 9.64 23.08 -11.14
CA ASP A 614 10.85 22.68 -11.86
C ASP A 614 11.61 23.88 -12.41
N GLU A 615 12.84 23.64 -12.88
CA GLU A 615 13.72 24.69 -13.44
C GLU A 615 13.04 25.46 -14.58
N GLU A 616 12.30 24.78 -15.46
CA GLU A 616 11.60 25.41 -16.59
C GLU A 616 10.51 26.37 -16.12
N THR A 617 9.68 25.95 -15.16
CA THR A 617 8.59 26.78 -14.61
C THR A 617 9.12 27.91 -13.73
N ALA A 618 10.27 27.72 -13.06
CA ALA A 618 10.91 28.73 -12.22
C ALA A 618 11.25 30.02 -13.01
N VAL A 619 11.63 29.89 -14.28
CA VAL A 619 11.94 31.04 -15.16
C VAL A 619 10.77 32.02 -15.24
N SER A 620 9.54 31.52 -15.34
CA SER A 620 8.33 32.35 -15.38
C SER A 620 8.11 33.14 -14.08
N TRP A 621 8.50 32.56 -12.93
CA TRP A 621 8.36 33.20 -11.62
C TRP A 621 9.46 34.21 -11.28
N GLU A 622 10.67 34.03 -11.81
CA GLU A 622 11.77 34.99 -11.61
C GLU A 622 11.40 36.40 -12.11
N THR A 623 10.51 36.52 -13.10
CA THR A 623 10.01 37.83 -13.58
C THR A 623 9.18 38.58 -12.52
N PHE A 624 8.50 37.86 -11.62
CA PHE A 624 7.63 38.43 -10.58
C PHE A 624 8.33 38.61 -9.23
N LYS A 625 9.49 37.96 -9.03
CA LYS A 625 10.27 37.99 -7.79
C LYS A 625 10.59 39.40 -7.27
N PRO A 626 10.94 40.41 -8.10
CA PRO A 626 11.14 41.78 -7.62
C PRO A 626 9.88 42.41 -7.01
N MET A 627 8.69 41.95 -7.42
CA MET A 627 7.39 42.45 -6.96
C MET A 627 6.86 41.65 -5.75
N LEU A 628 7.41 40.47 -5.49
CA LEU A 628 7.07 39.58 -4.37
C LEU A 628 8.33 39.27 -3.53
N PRO A 629 8.84 40.24 -2.74
CA PRO A 629 10.15 40.14 -2.09
C PRO A 629 10.26 39.03 -1.04
N ASN A 630 9.14 38.53 -0.51
CA ASN A 630 9.09 37.45 0.47
C ASN A 630 8.89 36.06 -0.16
N LEU A 631 8.81 35.99 -1.50
CA LEU A 631 8.59 34.74 -2.21
C LEU A 631 9.89 33.94 -2.31
N LYS A 632 9.86 32.71 -1.79
CA LYS A 632 10.86 31.68 -2.05
C LYS A 632 10.40 30.85 -3.26
N ILE A 633 11.24 30.76 -4.28
CA ILE A 633 11.07 29.79 -5.37
C ILE A 633 11.94 28.60 -5.00
N ASP A 634 11.30 27.47 -4.71
CA ASP A 634 11.96 26.21 -4.38
C ASP A 634 11.96 25.32 -5.61
N VAL A 635 13.15 25.01 -6.11
CA VAL A 635 13.37 24.03 -7.17
C VAL A 635 14.03 22.84 -6.51
N PRO A 636 13.24 21.91 -5.95
CA PRO A 636 13.80 20.76 -5.28
C PRO A 636 14.64 19.96 -6.28
N GLN A 637 15.96 19.91 -6.05
CA GLN A 637 16.78 18.82 -6.55
C GLN A 637 16.13 17.53 -6.03
N LEU A 638 16.10 16.47 -6.85
CA LEU A 638 15.49 15.17 -6.54
C LEU A 638 16.09 14.55 -5.25
N ASP A 639 15.69 15.09 -4.11
CA ASP A 639 16.03 14.64 -2.78
C ASP A 639 14.70 14.42 -2.06
N VAL A 640 14.48 13.15 -1.74
CA VAL A 640 13.26 12.60 -1.17
C VAL A 640 13.18 13.03 0.30
N ASN A 641 12.81 14.29 0.58
CA ASN A 641 12.63 14.75 1.96
C ASN A 641 11.21 15.25 2.25
N LEU A 642 10.68 14.77 3.38
CA LEU A 642 9.27 14.64 3.77
C LEU A 642 8.65 15.94 4.36
N ASN A 643 9.16 17.13 4.02
CA ASN A 643 8.89 18.38 4.76
C ASN A 643 7.46 18.95 4.64
N TRP A 644 6.59 18.34 3.83
CA TRP A 644 5.33 18.94 3.39
C TRP A 644 4.21 18.78 4.43
N LEU A 645 4.35 17.81 5.35
CA LEU A 645 3.46 17.65 6.51
C LEU A 645 3.70 18.73 7.58
N HIS A 646 4.86 19.38 7.60
CA HIS A 646 5.14 20.47 8.54
C HIS A 646 4.44 21.79 8.15
N ALA A 647 4.05 21.94 6.88
CA ALA A 647 3.46 23.17 6.36
C ALA A 647 1.96 23.36 6.64
N ILE A 648 1.26 22.34 7.14
CA ILE A 648 -0.19 22.41 7.46
C ILE A 648 -0.45 23.27 8.72
N HIS A 649 0.60 23.63 9.48
CA HIS A 649 0.47 24.32 10.77
C HIS A 649 1.03 25.75 10.84
N SER A 650 1.54 26.33 9.75
CA SER A 650 2.01 27.73 9.74
C SER A 650 1.07 28.66 9.00
#